data_AF-A0A399UND0-F1
#
_entry.id   AF-A0A399UND0-F1
#
_cell.length_a   1.000
_cell.length_b   1.000
_cell.length_c   1.000
_cell.angle_alpha   90.00
_cell.angle_beta   90.00
_cell.angle_gamma   90.00
#
_symmetry.space_group_name_H-M   'P 1'
#
loop_
_entity.id
_entity.type
_entity.pdbx_description
1 polymer ?
#
loop_
_entity_poly.entity_id
_entity_poly.type
_entity_poly.pdbx_seq_one_letter_code
_entity_poly.pdbx_strand_id
1 'polypeptide(L)'
;MTAFEIQNENRNPGSALRNEAANYLSGLYGNGRTEILIAGKKVDGVFERDDFGSRETIILEAKDYARPLHRDDLKAIWSDYETVLDEVRPAKLLVISRHGLAPGAQAYLDTRPPMRHRTIWELEDEVLGLRPHTQAMAAAFEEGGLSRFYIEARAAEVAYDADMAESEGEVVGLIDEVVAWLATEDPTPLAILGGYGAGKSSFAKRLVTQQAAQALTDPSARRPILIKLGGLSRYSDLEGFLGAMLTSQHNVRGYNFTRFLDFNSKGRFLIVLDGFDEMKHAMSFSEFRAQVGQFNQLITPGAKVVLLGRPSAFTTDAEHHYVLKGRIPAQDRWRKLPGWPEFREYRLADFSDAERDLFIAGFLAYQAGTSGDGGADAEWVDKRRQEVSELAAADPAVFGRPVHLKILAEMAADREQDLTRLRRSPSRWSLYDEFFQSLARREAEKPARTPIGEKDRLRFLAELAFWLWRDRAAATSFVAEVIPSDLLADLPDGDAHEVEHKRREYLAGAFLERKAGDIYYFPHRSFAEFLVASRMLSCPPQAGDHVLYGTLAQEGVLEFLQTPENQPRLRAWAETFVSAQGSLRPSYIRLLIDAFGGPNPLIQHIPSTYWTLPIRLIGGSLKIDPSNLAPLRTAMMQARVPELALALQLLEPHGVLASEDTVRQALEPMIAGVLIERTLGHVRELPQNDRLSVDGEEGERMRALATAGVKEIAAGRTGRVVSMNWLGLLEGAWAASQAHGVVLKTHAPQQASGYPPLELPLDVVLSTIPVASRPRIQGFLHKLSDLRHIIVVARRNPRTIAADRPIRRP
;
A
#
# COMPACT_ATOMS: atom_id res chain seq x y z
N MET A 1 -35.26 2.65 5.45
CA MET A 1 -36.66 2.78 4.97
C MET A 1 -36.60 3.06 3.48
N THR A 2 -36.97 2.07 2.69
CA THR A 2 -36.88 2.01 1.23
C THR A 2 -37.98 2.86 0.58
N ALA A 3 -37.61 3.88 -0.18
CA ALA A 3 -38.55 4.75 -0.91
C ALA A 3 -38.62 4.44 -2.42
N PHE A 4 -38.02 3.34 -2.90
CA PHE A 4 -37.81 3.14 -4.35
C PHE A 4 -38.26 1.81 -4.93
N GLU A 5 -38.94 0.95 -4.17
CA GLU A 5 -39.58 -0.24 -4.74
C GLU A 5 -41.07 0.03 -4.94
N ILE A 6 -41.44 0.50 -6.13
CA ILE A 6 -42.82 0.36 -6.61
C ILE A 6 -43.06 -1.15 -6.75
N GLN A 7 -43.92 -1.69 -5.88
CA GLN A 7 -44.22 -3.11 -5.80
C GLN A 7 -44.61 -3.68 -7.18
N ASN A 8 -43.93 -4.76 -7.54
CA ASN A 8 -44.00 -5.44 -8.82
C ASN A 8 -45.17 -6.43 -8.82
N GLU A 9 -46.36 -6.03 -9.28
CA GLU A 9 -47.52 -6.94 -9.32
C GLU A 9 -48.01 -7.38 -10.73
N ASN A 10 -47.43 -6.95 -11.85
CA ASN A 10 -47.93 -7.40 -13.17
C ASN A 10 -46.83 -7.76 -14.21
N ARG A 11 -46.76 -9.06 -14.54
CA ARG A 11 -45.94 -9.68 -15.60
C ARG A 11 -46.61 -9.60 -16.99
N ASN A 12 -46.91 -8.40 -17.47
CA ASN A 12 -47.28 -8.19 -18.88
C ASN A 12 -46.04 -7.79 -19.71
N PRO A 13 -45.88 -8.22 -20.97
CA PRO A 13 -44.83 -7.71 -21.86
C PRO A 13 -44.91 -6.18 -21.95
N GLY A 14 -43.82 -5.48 -21.63
CA GLY A 14 -43.74 -4.00 -21.63
C GLY A 14 -43.82 -3.33 -20.24
N SER A 15 -44.30 -4.01 -19.18
CA SER A 15 -44.40 -3.40 -17.84
C SER A 15 -43.04 -3.15 -17.18
N ALA A 16 -42.05 -4.00 -17.46
CA ALA A 16 -40.70 -3.87 -16.91
C ALA A 16 -39.98 -2.62 -17.44
N LEU A 17 -39.95 -2.42 -18.77
CA LEU A 17 -39.33 -1.23 -19.39
C LEU A 17 -40.01 0.06 -18.94
N ARG A 18 -41.34 0.04 -18.84
CA ARG A 18 -42.11 1.17 -18.31
C ARG A 18 -41.70 1.51 -16.88
N ASN A 19 -41.70 0.52 -15.98
CA ASN A 19 -41.38 0.74 -14.57
C ASN A 19 -39.95 1.26 -14.42
N GLU A 20 -39.01 0.71 -15.21
CA GLU A 20 -37.63 1.17 -15.27
C GLU A 20 -37.53 2.64 -15.72
N ALA A 21 -38.17 3.00 -16.84
CA ALA A 21 -38.20 4.37 -17.34
C ALA A 21 -38.88 5.34 -16.36
N ALA A 22 -39.99 4.92 -15.73
CA ALA A 22 -40.71 5.72 -14.76
C ALA A 22 -39.87 5.99 -13.49
N ASN A 23 -39.08 5.00 -13.04
CA ASN A 23 -38.14 5.17 -11.93
C ASN A 23 -37.05 6.21 -12.25
N TYR A 24 -36.49 6.15 -13.47
CA TYR A 24 -35.50 7.11 -13.94
C TYR A 24 -36.08 8.53 -14.06
N LEU A 25 -37.24 8.68 -14.70
CA LEU A 25 -37.92 9.98 -14.81
C LEU A 25 -38.31 10.55 -13.45
N SER A 26 -38.69 9.69 -12.49
CA SER A 26 -38.96 10.14 -11.12
C SER A 26 -37.72 10.74 -10.46
N GLY A 27 -36.53 10.26 -10.83
CA GLY A 27 -35.27 10.82 -10.39
C GLY A 27 -34.93 12.21 -10.95
N LEU A 28 -35.47 12.56 -12.12
CA LEU A 28 -35.24 13.84 -12.79
C LEU A 28 -36.33 14.88 -12.49
N TYR A 29 -37.59 14.45 -12.45
CA TYR A 29 -38.75 15.34 -12.43
C TYR A 29 -39.62 15.19 -11.16
N GLY A 30 -39.23 14.31 -10.22
CA GLY A 30 -40.03 13.99 -9.04
C GLY A 30 -41.11 12.95 -9.32
N ASN A 31 -41.93 12.64 -8.30
CA ASN A 31 -42.87 11.51 -8.36
C ASN A 31 -43.90 11.66 -9.49
N GLY A 32 -43.81 10.78 -10.50
CA GLY A 32 -44.81 10.68 -11.56
C GLY A 32 -45.98 9.77 -11.20
N ARG A 33 -47.04 9.83 -12.01
CA ARG A 33 -48.19 8.93 -11.91
C ARG A 33 -48.12 7.92 -13.05
N THR A 34 -48.18 6.63 -12.75
CA THR A 34 -48.14 5.55 -13.75
C THR A 34 -49.52 4.97 -14.00
N GLU A 35 -49.74 4.39 -15.19
CA GLU A 35 -50.98 3.70 -15.57
C GLU A 35 -52.28 4.53 -15.45
N ILE A 36 -52.23 5.82 -15.77
CA ILE A 36 -53.41 6.71 -15.66
C ILE A 36 -54.22 6.78 -16.96
N LEU A 37 -55.51 7.06 -16.87
CA LEU A 37 -56.39 7.25 -18.02
C LEU A 37 -56.53 8.75 -18.34
N ILE A 38 -56.21 9.16 -19.56
CA ILE A 38 -56.35 10.54 -20.05
C ILE A 38 -56.99 10.49 -21.44
N ALA A 39 -58.00 11.32 -21.71
CA ALA A 39 -58.73 11.33 -22.99
C ALA A 39 -59.22 9.94 -23.46
N GLY A 40 -59.51 9.01 -22.54
CA GLY A 40 -59.89 7.63 -22.85
C GLY A 40 -58.72 6.69 -23.21
N LYS A 41 -57.48 7.17 -23.24
CA LYS A 41 -56.26 6.37 -23.43
C LYS A 41 -55.60 6.09 -22.08
N LYS A 42 -55.21 4.82 -21.84
CA LYS A 42 -54.37 4.46 -20.69
C LYS A 42 -52.91 4.76 -21.06
N VAL A 43 -52.32 5.74 -20.39
CA VAL A 43 -50.94 6.18 -20.60
C VAL A 43 -50.01 5.49 -19.60
N ASP A 44 -48.78 5.21 -20.04
CA ASP A 44 -47.81 4.46 -19.25
C ASP A 44 -47.29 5.27 -18.05
N GLY A 45 -47.08 6.58 -18.20
CA GLY A 45 -46.79 7.47 -17.09
C GLY A 45 -46.89 8.95 -17.43
N VAL A 46 -47.02 9.79 -16.41
CA VAL A 46 -47.06 11.25 -16.53
C VAL A 46 -46.21 11.90 -15.44
N PHE A 47 -45.38 12.85 -15.87
CA PHE A 47 -44.43 13.61 -15.06
C PHE A 47 -44.61 15.10 -15.33
N GLU A 48 -44.32 15.94 -14.34
CA GLU A 48 -44.38 17.40 -14.48
C GLU A 48 -42.96 17.97 -14.37
N ARG A 49 -42.59 18.81 -15.34
CA ARG A 49 -41.32 19.55 -15.33
C ARG A 49 -41.62 21.03 -15.13
N ASP A 50 -41.14 21.59 -14.04
CA ASP A 50 -41.22 23.03 -13.76
C ASP A 50 -39.95 23.72 -14.28
N ASP A 51 -40.12 24.72 -15.15
CA ASP A 51 -39.04 25.50 -15.73
C ASP A 51 -39.36 26.99 -15.56
N PHE A 52 -38.79 27.61 -14.52
CA PHE A 52 -39.02 29.01 -14.13
C PHE A 52 -40.50 29.40 -14.02
N GLY A 53 -41.37 28.51 -13.51
CA GLY A 53 -42.79 28.76 -13.33
C GLY A 53 -43.67 28.34 -14.51
N SER A 54 -43.07 27.87 -15.61
CA SER A 54 -43.77 27.17 -16.69
C SER A 54 -43.78 25.67 -16.39
N ARG A 55 -44.96 25.09 -16.19
CA ARG A 55 -45.10 23.63 -16.02
C ARG A 55 -45.38 22.97 -17.36
N GLU A 56 -44.49 22.08 -17.77
CA GLU A 56 -44.64 21.23 -18.95
C GLU A 56 -44.88 19.78 -18.52
N THR A 57 -45.91 19.16 -19.09
CA THR A 57 -46.24 17.76 -18.82
C THR A 57 -45.43 16.84 -19.74
N ILE A 58 -44.81 15.80 -19.18
CA ILE A 58 -44.13 14.75 -19.94
C ILE A 58 -44.94 13.47 -19.81
N ILE A 59 -45.47 13.00 -20.94
CA ILE A 59 -46.20 11.75 -21.06
C ILE A 59 -45.22 10.67 -21.51
N LEU A 60 -45.10 9.60 -20.76
CA LEU A 60 -44.26 8.44 -21.05
C LEU A 60 -45.08 7.39 -21.82
N GLU A 61 -44.47 6.81 -22.86
CA GLU A 61 -44.91 5.59 -23.53
C GLU A 61 -43.71 4.64 -23.70
N ALA A 62 -43.81 3.39 -23.22
CA ALA A 62 -42.71 2.43 -23.27
C ALA A 62 -43.02 1.28 -24.24
N LYS A 63 -42.14 1.08 -25.23
CA LYS A 63 -42.24 -0.01 -26.22
C LYS A 63 -41.05 -0.96 -26.12
N ASP A 64 -41.28 -2.12 -25.52
CA ASP A 64 -40.26 -3.15 -25.28
C ASP A 64 -40.20 -4.17 -26.43
N TYR A 65 -39.97 -3.69 -27.65
CA TYR A 65 -39.80 -4.56 -28.82
C TYR A 65 -38.36 -5.03 -28.93
N ALA A 66 -38.14 -6.29 -29.32
CA ALA A 66 -36.80 -6.86 -29.56
C ALA A 66 -36.10 -6.33 -30.84
N ARG A 67 -36.65 -5.27 -31.45
CA ARG A 67 -36.15 -4.61 -32.66
C ARG A 67 -36.27 -3.09 -32.53
N PRO A 68 -35.51 -2.31 -33.31
CA PRO A 68 -35.73 -0.86 -33.40
C PRO A 68 -37.17 -0.52 -33.82
N LEU A 69 -37.69 0.60 -33.32
CA LEU A 69 -38.99 1.11 -33.73
C LEU A 69 -38.91 1.63 -35.17
N HIS A 70 -39.86 1.22 -35.99
CA HIS A 70 -40.00 1.63 -37.38
C HIS A 70 -41.00 2.78 -37.48
N ARG A 71 -41.05 3.40 -38.67
CA ARG A 71 -41.91 4.57 -38.94
C ARG A 71 -43.39 4.28 -38.62
N ASP A 72 -43.89 3.10 -38.96
CA ASP A 72 -45.30 2.77 -38.74
C ASP A 72 -45.63 2.54 -37.26
N ASP A 73 -44.66 2.07 -36.46
CA ASP A 73 -44.81 1.99 -34.99
C ASP A 73 -45.02 3.40 -34.40
N LEU A 74 -44.19 4.37 -34.80
CA LEU A 74 -44.30 5.76 -34.33
C LEU A 74 -45.58 6.45 -34.81
N LYS A 75 -46.05 6.17 -36.04
CA LYS A 75 -47.34 6.68 -36.52
C LYS A 75 -48.50 6.17 -35.68
N ALA A 76 -48.50 4.88 -35.36
CA ALA A 76 -49.54 4.27 -34.52
C ALA A 76 -49.54 4.89 -33.12
N ILE A 77 -48.36 5.05 -32.51
CA ILE A 77 -48.21 5.73 -31.22
C ILE A 77 -48.73 7.18 -31.32
N TRP A 78 -48.34 7.94 -32.34
CA TRP A 78 -48.80 9.32 -32.46
C TRP A 78 -50.33 9.40 -32.58
N SER A 79 -50.94 8.56 -33.43
CA SER A 79 -52.39 8.54 -33.62
C SER A 79 -53.15 8.29 -32.32
N ASP A 80 -52.59 7.48 -31.42
CA ASP A 80 -53.18 7.19 -30.11
C ASP A 80 -53.04 8.34 -29.11
N TYR A 81 -52.03 9.19 -29.28
CA TYR A 81 -51.63 10.21 -28.31
C TYR A 81 -51.91 11.65 -28.75
N GLU A 82 -52.30 11.89 -30.01
CA GLU A 82 -52.60 13.23 -30.54
C GLU A 82 -53.69 13.94 -29.72
N THR A 83 -54.81 13.25 -29.46
CA THR A 83 -55.91 13.80 -28.63
C THR A 83 -55.49 14.03 -27.18
N VAL A 84 -54.65 13.14 -26.62
CA VAL A 84 -54.12 13.28 -25.25
C VAL A 84 -53.22 14.51 -25.14
N LEU A 85 -52.33 14.72 -26.12
CA LEU A 85 -51.42 15.87 -26.15
C LEU A 85 -52.16 17.20 -26.30
N ASP A 86 -53.30 17.21 -26.99
CA ASP A 86 -54.15 18.40 -27.13
C ASP A 86 -54.88 18.77 -25.84
N GLU A 87 -55.29 17.79 -25.03
CA GLU A 87 -55.99 18.04 -23.76
C GLU A 87 -55.06 18.57 -22.65
N VAL A 88 -53.80 18.09 -22.60
CA VAL A 88 -52.87 18.33 -21.47
C VAL A 88 -51.84 19.44 -21.75
N ARG A 89 -52.08 20.31 -22.75
CA ARG A 89 -51.08 21.31 -23.17
C ARG A 89 -50.69 22.29 -22.05
N PRO A 90 -49.38 22.63 -21.90
CA PRO A 90 -48.26 22.16 -22.71
C PRO A 90 -47.80 20.75 -22.30
N ALA A 91 -47.71 19.83 -23.28
CA ALA A 91 -47.30 18.44 -23.08
C ALA A 91 -46.33 17.95 -24.17
N LYS A 92 -45.45 17.03 -23.78
CA LYS A 92 -44.57 16.27 -24.69
C LYS A 92 -44.78 14.77 -24.48
N LEU A 93 -44.71 14.02 -25.57
CA LEU A 93 -44.70 12.56 -25.56
C LEU A 93 -43.26 12.05 -25.64
N LEU A 94 -42.81 11.34 -24.61
CA LEU A 94 -41.52 10.66 -24.55
C LEU A 94 -41.73 9.16 -24.77
N VAL A 95 -41.29 8.68 -25.93
CA VAL A 95 -41.29 7.26 -26.26
C VAL A 95 -39.96 6.63 -25.84
N ILE A 96 -40.04 5.56 -25.04
CA ILE A 96 -38.88 4.79 -24.58
C ILE A 96 -38.84 3.42 -25.25
N SER A 97 -37.65 2.99 -25.66
CA SER A 97 -37.41 1.66 -26.24
C SER A 97 -36.05 1.09 -25.79
N ARG A 98 -35.77 -0.19 -26.03
CA ARG A 98 -34.43 -0.77 -25.78
C ARG A 98 -33.47 -0.64 -26.96
N HIS A 99 -33.97 -0.76 -28.19
CA HIS A 99 -33.14 -0.89 -29.40
C HIS A 99 -33.16 0.32 -30.33
N GLY A 100 -33.70 1.46 -29.88
CA GLY A 100 -33.65 2.70 -30.64
C GLY A 100 -34.64 2.77 -31.81
N LEU A 101 -34.33 3.66 -32.76
CA LEU A 101 -35.14 3.91 -33.95
C LEU A 101 -34.45 3.41 -35.21
N ALA A 102 -35.23 2.88 -36.16
CA ALA A 102 -34.75 2.68 -37.53
C ALA A 102 -34.58 4.05 -38.23
N PRO A 103 -33.72 4.18 -39.27
CA PRO A 103 -33.44 5.47 -39.91
C PRO A 103 -34.69 6.22 -40.41
N GLY A 104 -35.65 5.51 -41.01
CA GLY A 104 -36.90 6.11 -41.48
C GLY A 104 -37.88 6.54 -40.36
N ALA A 105 -37.69 6.04 -39.14
CA ALA A 105 -38.48 6.44 -37.97
C ALA A 105 -37.96 7.75 -37.37
N GLN A 106 -36.64 7.97 -37.36
CA GLN A 106 -36.03 9.23 -36.92
C GLN A 106 -36.55 10.41 -37.76
N ALA A 107 -36.52 10.27 -39.09
CA ALA A 107 -37.02 11.31 -40.00
C ALA A 107 -38.51 11.65 -39.76
N TYR A 108 -39.32 10.68 -39.33
CA TYR A 108 -40.72 10.92 -38.96
C TYR A 108 -40.84 11.67 -37.62
N LEU A 109 -40.05 11.27 -36.62
CA LEU A 109 -40.00 11.93 -35.31
C LEU A 109 -39.64 13.42 -35.44
N ASP A 110 -38.69 13.76 -36.31
CA ASP A 110 -38.23 15.13 -36.53
C ASP A 110 -39.35 16.05 -37.07
N THR A 111 -40.34 15.50 -37.76
CA THR A 111 -41.53 16.26 -38.22
C THR A 111 -42.55 16.56 -37.12
N ARG A 112 -42.36 16.03 -35.91
CA ARG A 112 -43.31 16.12 -34.79
C ARG A 112 -42.64 16.62 -33.50
N PRO A 113 -42.49 17.95 -33.33
CA PRO A 113 -41.82 18.55 -32.18
C PRO A 113 -42.32 18.13 -30.78
N PRO A 114 -43.61 17.84 -30.54
CA PRO A 114 -44.10 17.36 -29.24
C PRO A 114 -43.69 15.92 -28.93
N MET A 115 -43.26 15.13 -29.92
CA MET A 115 -42.81 13.76 -29.74
C MET A 115 -41.29 13.70 -29.61
N ARG A 116 -40.81 12.92 -28.66
CA ARG A 116 -39.40 12.64 -28.41
C ARG A 116 -39.21 11.16 -28.22
N HIS A 117 -38.01 10.70 -28.51
CA HIS A 117 -37.61 9.31 -28.30
C HIS A 117 -36.28 9.26 -27.55
N ARG A 118 -36.17 8.28 -26.66
CA ARG A 118 -34.93 7.87 -26.02
C ARG A 118 -34.87 6.35 -25.93
N THR A 119 -33.68 5.79 -25.93
CA THR A 119 -33.48 4.45 -25.39
C THR A 119 -33.49 4.48 -23.86
N ILE A 120 -33.75 3.34 -23.23
CA ILE A 120 -33.63 3.25 -21.77
C ILE A 120 -32.22 3.59 -21.28
N TRP A 121 -31.20 3.27 -22.08
CA TRP A 121 -29.79 3.53 -21.80
C TRP A 121 -29.42 5.02 -21.91
N GLU A 122 -30.01 5.73 -22.87
CA GLU A 122 -29.85 7.18 -22.98
C GLU A 122 -30.54 7.91 -21.83
N LEU A 123 -31.76 7.48 -21.46
CA LEU A 123 -32.45 8.03 -20.29
C LEU A 123 -31.64 7.79 -19.01
N GLU A 124 -31.08 6.60 -18.86
CA GLU A 124 -30.18 6.26 -17.75
C GLU A 124 -28.92 7.16 -17.71
N ASP A 125 -28.29 7.42 -18.87
CA ASP A 125 -27.15 8.34 -18.99
C ASP A 125 -27.49 9.74 -18.46
N GLU A 126 -28.66 10.24 -18.87
CA GLU A 126 -29.18 11.54 -18.46
C GLU A 126 -29.43 11.59 -16.93
N VAL A 127 -29.96 10.51 -16.33
CA VAL A 127 -30.20 10.42 -14.88
C VAL A 127 -28.90 10.35 -14.08
N LEU A 128 -27.91 9.61 -14.58
CA LEU A 128 -26.62 9.47 -13.93
C LEU A 128 -25.83 10.77 -13.92
N GLY A 129 -25.99 11.61 -14.94
CA GLY A 129 -25.28 12.88 -15.05
C GLY A 129 -23.75 12.73 -15.16
N LEU A 130 -23.26 11.53 -15.49
CA LEU A 130 -21.83 11.19 -15.53
C LEU A 130 -21.15 11.53 -16.87
N ARG A 131 -21.88 12.11 -17.83
CA ARG A 131 -21.33 12.46 -19.14
C ARG A 131 -20.10 13.39 -19.07
N PRO A 132 -20.08 14.47 -18.25
CA PRO A 132 -18.89 15.31 -18.09
C PRO A 132 -17.69 14.53 -17.52
N HIS A 133 -17.93 13.65 -16.55
CA HIS A 133 -16.89 12.76 -16.00
C HIS A 133 -16.34 11.82 -17.08
N THR A 134 -17.23 11.20 -17.86
CA THR A 134 -16.85 10.27 -18.95
C THR A 134 -16.03 11.00 -20.03
N GLN A 135 -16.39 12.23 -20.39
CA GLN A 135 -15.60 13.06 -21.30
C GLN A 135 -14.20 13.36 -20.76
N ALA A 136 -14.09 13.67 -19.47
CA ALA A 136 -12.79 13.86 -18.82
C ALA A 136 -11.93 12.58 -18.86
N MET A 137 -12.53 11.42 -18.63
CA MET A 137 -11.84 10.12 -18.72
C MET A 137 -11.38 9.80 -20.15
N ALA A 138 -12.16 10.16 -21.17
CA ALA A 138 -11.79 9.99 -22.58
C ALA A 138 -10.57 10.84 -22.98
N ALA A 139 -10.31 11.95 -22.29
CA ALA A 139 -9.15 12.82 -22.52
C ALA A 139 -7.93 12.47 -21.64
N ALA A 140 -8.10 11.63 -20.62
CA ALA A 140 -7.08 11.41 -19.58
C ALA A 140 -5.76 10.83 -20.11
N PHE A 141 -5.79 10.04 -21.18
CA PHE A 141 -4.62 9.40 -21.77
C PHE A 141 -3.83 10.31 -22.74
N GLU A 142 -4.43 11.40 -23.20
CA GLU A 142 -3.74 12.40 -24.04
C GLU A 142 -2.92 13.40 -23.20
N GLU A 143 -3.19 13.48 -21.90
CA GLU A 143 -2.47 14.34 -20.97
C GLU A 143 -0.96 14.03 -21.00
N GLY A 144 -0.15 15.06 -21.29
CA GLY A 144 1.31 14.94 -21.37
C GLY A 144 1.83 14.12 -22.56
N GLY A 145 0.99 13.82 -23.55
CA GLY A 145 1.37 13.05 -24.75
C GLY A 145 1.59 11.57 -24.50
N LEU A 146 1.14 11.04 -23.35
CA LEU A 146 1.32 9.64 -22.96
C LEU A 146 0.90 8.66 -24.08
N SER A 147 -0.19 8.97 -24.79
CA SER A 147 -0.69 8.20 -25.94
C SER A 147 0.33 7.95 -27.06
N ARG A 148 1.39 8.78 -27.18
CA ARG A 148 2.38 8.72 -28.26
C ARG A 148 3.53 7.76 -28.01
N PHE A 149 3.82 7.48 -26.75
CA PHE A 149 4.97 6.66 -26.34
C PHE A 149 4.61 5.58 -25.32
N TYR A 150 3.31 5.39 -25.04
CA TYR A 150 2.84 4.32 -24.19
C TYR A 150 3.05 2.96 -24.86
N ILE A 151 3.52 2.01 -24.05
CA ILE A 151 3.62 0.60 -24.43
C ILE A 151 2.53 -0.15 -23.67
N GLU A 152 1.80 -1.00 -24.37
CA GLU A 152 0.71 -1.80 -23.79
C GLU A 152 1.23 -2.68 -22.64
N ALA A 153 0.54 -2.61 -21.50
CA ALA A 153 0.95 -3.34 -20.32
C ALA A 153 0.77 -4.86 -20.52
N ARG A 154 1.74 -5.63 -20.01
CA ARG A 154 1.66 -7.09 -19.92
C ARG A 154 1.63 -7.53 -18.47
N ALA A 155 1.00 -8.67 -18.20
CA ALA A 155 0.94 -9.24 -16.86
C ALA A 155 0.83 -10.76 -16.88
N ALA A 156 1.28 -11.41 -15.81
CA ALA A 156 1.02 -12.83 -15.55
C ALA A 156 -0.10 -12.98 -14.52
N GLU A 157 -1.04 -13.89 -14.74
CA GLU A 157 -2.03 -14.25 -13.72
C GLU A 157 -1.34 -15.00 -12.57
N VAL A 158 -1.70 -14.69 -11.33
CA VAL A 158 -1.18 -15.36 -10.13
C VAL A 158 -2.19 -16.39 -9.63
N ALA A 159 -1.80 -17.66 -9.68
CA ALA A 159 -2.58 -18.79 -9.20
C ALA A 159 -2.10 -19.25 -7.81
N TYR A 160 -3.05 -19.78 -7.03
CA TYR A 160 -2.84 -20.24 -5.66
C TYR A 160 -3.26 -21.70 -5.54
N ASP A 161 -2.42 -22.53 -4.94
CA ASP A 161 -2.77 -23.91 -4.60
C ASP A 161 -3.57 -24.02 -3.29
N ALA A 162 -3.76 -25.25 -2.78
CA ALA A 162 -4.51 -25.49 -1.56
C ALA A 162 -3.82 -24.91 -0.30
N ASP A 163 -2.50 -24.81 -0.32
CA ASP A 163 -1.66 -24.31 0.76
C ASP A 163 -1.40 -22.79 0.62
N MET A 164 -1.96 -22.18 -0.42
CA MET A 164 -1.78 -20.78 -0.82
C MET A 164 -0.37 -20.45 -1.32
N ALA A 165 0.37 -21.46 -1.80
CA ALA A 165 1.61 -21.21 -2.53
C ALA A 165 1.30 -20.56 -3.88
N GLU A 166 2.07 -19.52 -4.22
CA GLU A 166 1.87 -18.75 -5.44
C GLU A 166 2.57 -19.40 -6.63
N SER A 167 1.93 -19.33 -7.79
CA SER A 167 2.53 -19.65 -9.09
C SER A 167 2.10 -18.61 -10.12
N GLU A 168 3.01 -18.25 -11.02
CA GLU A 168 2.71 -17.32 -12.12
C GLU A 168 2.37 -18.10 -13.38
N GLY A 169 1.30 -17.68 -14.06
CA GLY A 169 0.93 -18.16 -15.38
C GLY A 169 1.76 -17.54 -16.49
N GLU A 170 1.29 -17.70 -17.72
CA GLU A 170 1.89 -17.06 -18.89
C GLU A 170 1.68 -15.54 -18.88
N VAL A 171 2.66 -14.80 -19.38
CA VAL A 171 2.56 -13.35 -19.51
C VAL A 171 1.72 -13.00 -20.74
N VAL A 172 0.62 -12.28 -20.52
CA VAL A 172 -0.38 -11.92 -21.53
C VAL A 172 -0.56 -10.40 -21.64
N GLY A 173 -1.19 -9.95 -22.72
CA GLY A 173 -1.57 -8.55 -22.93
C GLY A 173 -2.68 -8.15 -21.96
N LEU A 174 -2.38 -7.26 -21.01
CA LEU A 174 -3.27 -6.99 -19.89
C LEU A 174 -4.56 -6.28 -20.31
N ILE A 175 -4.50 -5.36 -21.29
CA ILE A 175 -5.69 -4.67 -21.77
C ILE A 175 -6.67 -5.64 -22.44
N ASP A 176 -6.16 -6.61 -23.21
CA ASP A 176 -6.98 -7.60 -23.90
C ASP A 176 -7.66 -8.54 -22.91
N GLU A 177 -6.95 -8.97 -21.86
CA GLU A 177 -7.52 -9.75 -20.76
C GLU A 177 -8.64 -8.99 -20.03
N VAL A 178 -8.41 -7.71 -19.70
CA VAL A 178 -9.44 -6.90 -19.02
C VAL A 178 -10.64 -6.67 -19.93
N VAL A 179 -10.46 -6.43 -21.23
CA VAL A 179 -11.55 -6.27 -22.19
C VAL A 179 -12.33 -7.58 -22.36
N ALA A 180 -11.64 -8.72 -22.47
CA ALA A 180 -12.29 -10.02 -22.50
C ALA A 180 -13.11 -10.27 -21.22
N TRP A 181 -12.54 -9.97 -20.05
CA TRP A 181 -13.25 -10.05 -18.77
C TRP A 181 -14.46 -9.11 -18.69
N LEU A 182 -14.38 -7.88 -19.22
CA LEU A 182 -15.49 -6.93 -19.24
C LEU A 182 -16.70 -7.45 -20.05
N ALA A 183 -16.45 -8.27 -21.08
CA ALA A 183 -17.48 -8.89 -21.91
C ALA A 183 -18.17 -10.09 -21.24
N THR A 184 -17.62 -10.63 -20.15
CA THR A 184 -18.21 -11.76 -19.40
C THR A 184 -19.18 -11.29 -18.30
N GLU A 185 -20.09 -12.18 -17.88
CA GLU A 185 -20.95 -11.98 -16.70
C GLU A 185 -20.22 -12.28 -15.37
N ASP A 186 -18.93 -12.63 -15.40
CA ASP A 186 -18.15 -12.98 -14.20
C ASP A 186 -17.93 -11.73 -13.30
N PRO A 187 -18.46 -11.69 -12.06
CA PRO A 187 -18.30 -10.56 -11.16
C PRO A 187 -16.96 -10.54 -10.41
N THR A 188 -16.10 -11.55 -10.62
CA THR A 188 -14.82 -11.67 -9.92
C THR A 188 -13.98 -10.41 -10.17
N PRO A 189 -13.64 -9.65 -9.12
CA PRO A 189 -12.86 -8.42 -9.26
C PRO A 189 -11.40 -8.75 -9.61
N LEU A 190 -10.72 -7.82 -10.29
CA LEU A 190 -9.32 -7.98 -10.68
C LEU A 190 -8.40 -7.20 -9.74
N ALA A 191 -7.29 -7.79 -9.31
CA ALA A 191 -6.21 -7.11 -8.60
C ALA A 191 -4.96 -7.12 -9.47
N ILE A 192 -4.49 -5.96 -9.90
CA ILE A 192 -3.29 -5.83 -10.75
C ILE A 192 -2.20 -5.19 -9.90
N LEU A 193 -1.24 -6.03 -9.51
CA LEU A 193 -0.14 -5.64 -8.65
C LEU A 193 1.12 -5.40 -9.48
N GLY A 194 1.88 -4.39 -9.09
CA GLY A 194 3.18 -4.12 -9.68
C GLY A 194 4.03 -3.29 -8.75
N GLY A 195 5.34 -3.44 -8.85
CA GLY A 195 6.30 -2.66 -8.08
C GLY A 195 6.17 -1.15 -8.32
N TYR A 196 7.00 -0.38 -7.61
CA TYR A 196 7.16 1.04 -7.91
C TYR A 196 7.53 1.23 -9.38
N GLY A 197 6.84 2.14 -10.07
CA GLY A 197 7.17 2.52 -11.44
C GLY A 197 6.69 1.58 -12.53
N ALA A 198 5.98 0.50 -12.19
CA ALA A 198 5.53 -0.53 -13.14
C ALA A 198 4.44 -0.08 -14.15
N GLY A 199 4.01 1.19 -14.12
CA GLY A 199 3.04 1.72 -15.09
C GLY A 199 1.55 1.53 -14.71
N LYS A 200 1.23 1.17 -13.46
CA LYS A 200 -0.16 1.00 -12.97
C LYS A 200 -1.09 2.17 -13.30
N SER A 201 -0.74 3.40 -12.89
CA SER A 201 -1.57 4.58 -13.15
C SER A 201 -1.66 4.91 -14.64
N SER A 202 -0.63 4.62 -15.44
CA SER A 202 -0.68 4.76 -16.90
C SER A 202 -1.64 3.75 -17.53
N PHE A 203 -1.62 2.50 -17.05
CA PHE A 203 -2.59 1.47 -17.44
C PHE A 203 -4.02 1.87 -17.03
N ALA A 204 -4.21 2.43 -15.83
CA ALA A 204 -5.51 2.96 -15.39
C ALA A 204 -6.06 3.99 -16.38
N LYS A 205 -5.24 4.99 -16.76
CA LYS A 205 -5.59 6.01 -17.76
C LYS A 205 -5.94 5.37 -19.11
N ARG A 206 -5.10 4.44 -19.59
CA ARG A 206 -5.31 3.70 -20.85
C ARG A 206 -6.64 2.94 -20.87
N LEU A 207 -6.97 2.25 -19.78
CA LEU A 207 -8.20 1.47 -19.61
C LEU A 207 -9.44 2.37 -19.57
N VAL A 208 -9.43 3.41 -18.72
CA VAL A 208 -10.59 4.30 -18.60
C VAL A 208 -10.81 5.13 -19.85
N THR A 209 -9.76 5.53 -20.57
CA THR A 209 -9.92 6.26 -21.84
C THR A 209 -10.57 5.39 -22.91
N GLN A 210 -10.14 4.12 -23.07
CA GLN A 210 -10.78 3.21 -24.02
C GLN A 210 -12.25 2.97 -23.66
N GLN A 211 -12.53 2.68 -22.38
CA GLN A 211 -13.90 2.43 -21.95
C GLN A 211 -14.79 3.68 -22.05
N ALA A 212 -14.24 4.87 -21.80
CA ALA A 212 -14.96 6.13 -21.91
C ALA A 212 -15.30 6.45 -23.37
N ALA A 213 -14.36 6.25 -24.30
CA ALA A 213 -14.62 6.43 -25.73
C ALA A 213 -15.76 5.53 -26.21
N GLN A 214 -15.78 4.26 -25.75
CA GLN A 214 -16.89 3.35 -26.01
C GLN A 214 -18.20 3.85 -25.38
N ALA A 215 -18.20 4.24 -24.11
CA ALA A 215 -19.41 4.72 -23.42
C ALA A 215 -20.00 6.02 -24.00
N LEU A 216 -19.18 6.86 -24.62
CA LEU A 216 -19.65 8.08 -25.30
C LEU A 216 -20.32 7.80 -26.65
N THR A 217 -20.03 6.64 -27.26
CA THR A 217 -20.58 6.23 -28.56
C THR A 217 -21.72 5.21 -28.42
N ASP A 218 -21.68 4.40 -27.38
CA ASP A 218 -22.69 3.40 -27.04
C ASP A 218 -23.20 3.63 -25.61
N PRO A 219 -24.42 4.18 -25.44
CA PRO A 219 -25.04 4.39 -24.13
C PRO A 219 -25.22 3.11 -23.30
N SER A 220 -25.20 1.92 -23.94
CA SER A 220 -25.30 0.65 -23.25
C SER A 220 -23.97 0.16 -22.66
N ALA A 221 -22.83 0.73 -23.08
CA ALA A 221 -21.52 0.36 -22.56
C ALA A 221 -21.30 0.88 -21.12
N ARG A 222 -20.39 0.23 -20.40
CA ARG A 222 -20.04 0.57 -19.02
C ARG A 222 -19.33 1.92 -18.96
N ARG A 223 -19.70 2.78 -18.00
CA ARG A 223 -19.01 4.05 -17.74
C ARG A 223 -17.82 3.81 -16.80
N PRO A 224 -16.60 4.24 -17.15
CA PRO A 224 -15.47 4.07 -16.26
C PRO A 224 -15.48 5.12 -15.15
N ILE A 225 -15.18 4.69 -13.92
CA ILE A 225 -15.00 5.54 -12.74
C ILE A 225 -13.61 5.28 -12.18
N LEU A 226 -12.72 6.28 -12.27
CA LEU A 226 -11.37 6.21 -11.70
C LEU A 226 -11.33 6.82 -10.29
N ILE A 227 -11.00 6.01 -9.30
CA ILE A 227 -10.91 6.38 -7.88
C ILE A 227 -9.44 6.32 -7.45
N LYS A 228 -8.84 7.46 -7.13
CA LYS A 228 -7.49 7.53 -6.54
C LYS A 228 -7.57 7.37 -5.03
N LEU A 229 -7.16 6.21 -4.52
CA LEU A 229 -7.30 5.81 -3.12
C LEU A 229 -6.45 6.64 -2.15
N GLY A 230 -5.33 7.22 -2.59
CA GLY A 230 -4.53 8.11 -1.73
C GLY A 230 -5.29 9.32 -1.18
N GLY A 231 -6.34 9.78 -1.90
CA GLY A 231 -7.21 10.87 -1.44
C GLY A 231 -8.20 10.48 -0.34
N LEU A 232 -8.46 9.19 -0.14
CA LEU A 232 -9.47 8.70 0.79
C LEU A 232 -9.08 8.84 2.25
N SER A 233 -7.78 8.85 2.56
CA SER A 233 -7.25 9.07 3.91
C SER A 233 -7.82 10.32 4.61
N ARG A 234 -8.36 11.27 3.83
CA ARG A 234 -8.98 12.52 4.31
C ARG A 234 -10.46 12.40 4.65
N TYR A 235 -11.09 11.26 4.37
CA TYR A 235 -12.53 11.03 4.51
C TYR A 235 -12.79 9.86 5.46
N SER A 236 -13.91 9.92 6.19
CA SER A 236 -14.34 8.86 7.12
C SER A 236 -14.92 7.64 6.40
N ASP A 237 -15.50 7.85 5.22
CA ASP A 237 -16.15 6.81 4.44
C ASP A 237 -16.09 7.03 2.92
N LEU A 238 -16.40 5.97 2.18
CA LEU A 238 -16.47 5.95 0.72
C LEU A 238 -17.56 6.88 0.15
N GLU A 239 -18.69 7.04 0.85
CA GLU A 239 -19.81 7.88 0.40
C GLU A 239 -19.40 9.36 0.32
N GLY A 240 -18.81 9.88 1.40
CA GLY A 240 -18.33 11.25 1.47
C GLY A 240 -17.23 11.53 0.44
N PHE A 241 -16.35 10.56 0.20
CA PHE A 241 -15.32 10.69 -0.82
C PHE A 241 -15.88 10.72 -2.24
N LEU A 242 -16.75 9.78 -2.61
CA LEU A 242 -17.37 9.74 -3.93
C LEU A 242 -18.24 10.98 -4.16
N GLY A 243 -18.93 11.46 -3.12
CA GLY A 243 -19.65 12.72 -3.15
C GLY A 243 -18.73 13.89 -3.51
N ALA A 244 -17.62 14.06 -2.78
CA ALA A 244 -16.66 15.13 -3.05
C ALA A 244 -16.00 15.01 -4.43
N MET A 245 -15.68 13.79 -4.88
CA MET A 245 -15.06 13.55 -6.18
C MET A 245 -16.01 13.86 -7.34
N LEU A 246 -17.22 13.29 -7.33
CA LEU A 246 -18.15 13.43 -8.46
C LEU A 246 -18.82 14.82 -8.50
N THR A 247 -19.17 15.40 -7.36
CA THR A 247 -19.84 16.71 -7.33
C THR A 247 -18.87 17.87 -7.50
N SER A 248 -17.76 17.90 -6.77
CA SER A 248 -16.85 19.06 -6.77
C SER A 248 -15.84 19.04 -7.91
N GLN A 249 -15.34 17.86 -8.32
CA GLN A 249 -14.31 17.79 -9.38
C GLN A 249 -14.91 17.65 -10.77
N HIS A 250 -16.07 17.00 -10.88
CA HIS A 250 -16.69 16.66 -12.18
C HIS A 250 -18.06 17.32 -12.40
N ASN A 251 -18.55 18.12 -11.44
CA ASN A 251 -19.81 18.86 -11.52
C ASN A 251 -21.02 17.96 -11.84
N VAL A 252 -21.03 16.73 -11.31
CA VAL A 252 -22.14 15.78 -11.46
C VAL A 252 -23.31 16.29 -10.61
N ARG A 253 -24.39 16.69 -11.27
CA ARG A 253 -25.60 17.20 -10.61
C ARG A 253 -26.46 16.04 -10.10
N GLY A 254 -26.93 16.13 -8.86
CA GLY A 254 -27.89 15.16 -8.31
C GLY A 254 -27.30 13.81 -7.89
N TYR A 255 -25.99 13.75 -7.60
CA TYR A 255 -25.34 12.54 -7.09
C TYR A 255 -26.02 12.01 -5.82
N ASN A 256 -26.20 10.69 -5.76
CA ASN A 256 -26.72 9.97 -4.61
C ASN A 256 -26.01 8.61 -4.51
N PHE A 257 -25.48 8.27 -3.33
CA PHE A 257 -24.69 7.06 -3.16
C PHE A 257 -25.49 5.77 -3.31
N THR A 258 -26.74 5.72 -2.82
CA THR A 258 -27.61 4.55 -3.00
C THR A 258 -27.90 4.29 -4.48
N ARG A 259 -28.16 5.35 -5.26
CA ARG A 259 -28.32 5.22 -6.73
C ARG A 259 -27.03 4.76 -7.39
N PHE A 260 -25.89 5.29 -6.97
CA PHE A 260 -24.59 4.85 -7.48
C PHE A 260 -24.39 3.33 -7.28
N LEU A 261 -24.68 2.81 -6.08
CA LEU A 261 -24.59 1.37 -5.82
C LEU A 261 -25.60 0.56 -6.63
N ASP A 262 -26.83 1.05 -6.83
CA ASP A 262 -27.84 0.42 -7.69
C ASP A 262 -27.32 0.28 -9.13
N PHE A 263 -26.81 1.36 -9.72
CA PHE A 263 -26.22 1.33 -11.06
C PHE A 263 -24.98 0.44 -11.17
N ASN A 264 -24.15 0.42 -10.12
CA ASN A 264 -23.02 -0.50 -10.06
C ASN A 264 -23.49 -1.96 -10.07
N SER A 265 -24.53 -2.29 -9.30
CA SER A 265 -25.11 -3.63 -9.23
C SER A 265 -25.77 -4.08 -10.52
N LYS A 266 -26.28 -3.15 -11.32
CA LYS A 266 -26.79 -3.35 -12.68
C LYS A 266 -25.69 -3.46 -13.74
N GLY A 267 -24.43 -3.38 -13.33
CA GLY A 267 -23.28 -3.48 -14.22
C GLY A 267 -23.12 -2.30 -15.16
N ARG A 268 -23.46 -1.09 -14.71
CA ARG A 268 -23.31 0.14 -15.51
C ARG A 268 -21.94 0.78 -15.38
N PHE A 269 -21.12 0.32 -14.43
CA PHE A 269 -19.79 0.87 -14.18
C PHE A 269 -18.67 -0.14 -14.41
N LEU A 270 -17.52 0.41 -14.79
CA LEU A 270 -16.20 -0.15 -14.56
C LEU A 270 -15.53 0.74 -13.50
N ILE A 271 -15.28 0.20 -12.31
CA ILE A 271 -14.64 0.94 -11.23
C ILE A 271 -13.16 0.56 -11.19
N VAL A 272 -12.28 1.56 -11.34
CA VAL A 272 -10.83 1.39 -11.25
C VAL A 272 -10.34 2.09 -9.97
N LEU A 273 -9.83 1.31 -9.03
CA LEU A 273 -9.26 1.76 -7.77
C LEU A 273 -7.73 1.84 -7.91
N ASP A 274 -7.15 3.04 -8.00
CA ASP A 274 -5.71 3.25 -8.17
C ASP A 274 -5.04 3.75 -6.88
N GLY A 275 -3.83 3.27 -6.59
CA GLY A 275 -3.03 3.67 -5.43
C GLY A 275 -3.41 2.97 -4.12
N PHE A 276 -3.72 1.67 -4.16
CA PHE A 276 -4.04 0.88 -2.95
C PHE A 276 -2.95 0.93 -1.87
N ASP A 277 -1.69 0.97 -2.27
CA ASP A 277 -0.54 1.12 -1.38
C ASP A 277 -0.53 2.46 -0.63
N GLU A 278 -0.98 3.54 -1.28
CA GLU A 278 -0.98 4.88 -0.69
C GLU A 278 -1.95 5.01 0.49
N MET A 279 -2.99 4.17 0.51
CA MET A 279 -4.01 4.15 1.56
C MET A 279 -3.47 3.61 2.89
N LYS A 280 -2.52 2.66 2.88
CA LYS A 280 -2.03 2.00 4.09
C LYS A 280 -1.08 2.86 4.92
N HIS A 281 -0.42 3.84 4.30
CA HIS A 281 0.59 4.64 5.01
C HIS A 281 -0.01 5.29 6.27
N ALA A 282 0.58 4.98 7.42
CA ALA A 282 0.19 5.44 8.76
C ALA A 282 -1.09 4.84 9.38
N MET A 283 -1.69 3.78 8.82
CA MET A 283 -2.86 3.11 9.43
C MET A 283 -2.50 1.86 10.25
N SER A 284 -3.25 1.61 11.31
CA SER A 284 -3.24 0.32 12.00
C SER A 284 -3.88 -0.77 11.13
N PHE A 285 -3.54 -2.04 11.39
CA PHE A 285 -4.13 -3.16 10.67
C PHE A 285 -5.67 -3.24 10.82
N SER A 286 -6.21 -2.86 11.98
CA SER A 286 -7.66 -2.79 12.21
C SER A 286 -8.35 -1.72 11.36
N GLU A 287 -7.74 -0.53 11.24
CA GLU A 287 -8.27 0.56 10.40
C GLU A 287 -8.20 0.20 8.92
N PHE A 288 -7.08 -0.40 8.50
CA PHE A 288 -6.90 -0.90 7.14
C PHE A 288 -7.97 -1.92 6.76
N ARG A 289 -8.24 -2.90 7.62
CA ARG A 289 -9.33 -3.87 7.39
C ARG A 289 -10.70 -3.21 7.29
N ALA A 290 -10.99 -2.22 8.15
CA ALA A 290 -12.26 -1.50 8.12
C ALA A 290 -12.44 -0.75 6.79
N GLN A 291 -11.39 -0.09 6.28
CA GLN A 291 -11.40 0.58 4.99
C GLN A 291 -11.55 -0.38 3.81
N VAL A 292 -10.82 -1.49 3.78
CA VAL A 292 -10.99 -2.52 2.73
C VAL A 292 -12.45 -3.01 2.68
N GLY A 293 -13.07 -3.21 3.84
CA GLY A 293 -14.48 -3.56 3.94
C GLY A 293 -15.43 -2.52 3.30
N GLN A 294 -15.04 -1.24 3.22
CA GLN A 294 -15.85 -0.21 2.58
C GLN A 294 -15.89 -0.38 1.05
N PHE A 295 -14.75 -0.65 0.38
CA PHE A 295 -14.78 -0.83 -1.08
C PHE A 295 -15.31 -2.20 -1.49
N ASN A 296 -15.30 -3.19 -0.59
CA ASN A 296 -15.98 -4.46 -0.86
C ASN A 296 -17.48 -4.27 -1.12
N GLN A 297 -18.09 -3.17 -0.66
CA GLN A 297 -19.46 -2.79 -1.00
C GLN A 297 -19.65 -2.48 -2.50
N LEU A 298 -18.57 -2.18 -3.23
CA LEU A 298 -18.57 -1.97 -4.67
C LEU A 298 -18.56 -3.30 -5.45
N ILE A 299 -18.27 -4.42 -4.78
CA ILE A 299 -18.18 -5.74 -5.43
C ILE A 299 -19.54 -6.42 -5.29
N THR A 300 -20.35 -6.29 -6.34
CA THR A 300 -21.71 -6.84 -6.44
C THR A 300 -21.83 -7.71 -7.70
N PRO A 301 -22.86 -8.57 -7.86
CA PRO A 301 -22.94 -9.53 -8.96
C PRO A 301 -22.89 -8.95 -10.39
N GLY A 302 -23.17 -7.66 -10.61
CA GLY A 302 -23.02 -7.00 -11.91
C GLY A 302 -21.77 -6.11 -12.03
N ALA A 303 -21.06 -5.87 -10.93
CA ALA A 303 -19.97 -4.91 -10.88
C ALA A 303 -18.70 -5.42 -11.59
N LYS A 304 -17.95 -4.48 -12.14
CA LYS A 304 -16.60 -4.72 -12.68
C LYS A 304 -15.65 -3.80 -11.94
N VAL A 305 -14.86 -4.38 -11.03
CA VAL A 305 -13.92 -3.65 -10.17
C VAL A 305 -12.49 -4.11 -10.47
N VAL A 306 -11.61 -3.15 -10.71
CA VAL A 306 -10.16 -3.35 -10.88
C VAL A 306 -9.44 -2.61 -9.77
N LEU A 307 -8.60 -3.31 -9.02
CA LEU A 307 -7.76 -2.77 -7.95
C LEU A 307 -6.30 -2.71 -8.42
N LEU A 308 -5.66 -1.56 -8.33
CA LEU A 308 -4.25 -1.35 -8.66
C LEU A 308 -3.46 -1.02 -7.39
N GLY A 309 -2.39 -1.76 -7.14
CA GLY A 309 -1.59 -1.61 -5.93
C GLY A 309 -0.17 -2.14 -6.02
N ARG A 310 0.60 -2.01 -4.95
CA ARG A 310 1.92 -2.64 -4.82
C ARG A 310 1.82 -3.90 -3.95
N PRO A 311 2.61 -4.95 -4.23
CA PRO A 311 2.77 -6.07 -3.32
C PRO A 311 3.21 -5.63 -1.91
N SER A 312 4.04 -4.58 -1.83
CA SER A 312 4.51 -4.00 -0.56
C SER A 312 3.40 -3.40 0.31
N ALA A 313 2.18 -3.21 -0.23
CA ALA A 313 1.02 -2.83 0.59
C ALA A 313 0.68 -3.94 1.60
N PHE A 314 1.06 -5.19 1.34
CA PHE A 314 0.85 -6.30 2.25
C PHE A 314 2.14 -6.54 3.04
N THR A 315 2.02 -6.52 4.37
CA THR A 315 3.18 -6.72 5.26
C THR A 315 3.46 -8.19 5.55
N THR A 316 2.48 -9.05 5.29
CA THR A 316 2.57 -10.51 5.46
C THR A 316 1.69 -11.20 4.43
N ASP A 317 1.99 -12.46 4.12
CA ASP A 317 1.16 -13.28 3.22
C ASP A 317 -0.26 -13.49 3.79
N ALA A 318 -0.39 -13.63 5.11
CA ALA A 318 -1.69 -13.72 5.77
C ALA A 318 -2.57 -12.47 5.53
N GLU A 319 -1.96 -11.28 5.54
CA GLU A 319 -2.65 -10.04 5.19
C GLU A 319 -3.00 -9.98 3.70
N HIS A 320 -2.07 -10.39 2.83
CA HIS A 320 -2.31 -10.50 1.39
C HIS A 320 -3.54 -11.38 1.09
N HIS A 321 -3.55 -12.60 1.62
CA HIS A 321 -4.64 -13.56 1.44
C HIS A 321 -5.94 -13.12 2.13
N TYR A 322 -5.88 -12.40 3.25
CA TYR A 322 -7.08 -11.81 3.86
C TYR A 322 -7.73 -10.81 2.92
N VAL A 323 -6.96 -9.86 2.39
CA VAL A 323 -7.50 -8.75 1.58
C VAL A 323 -7.97 -9.26 0.22
N LEU A 324 -7.08 -9.93 -0.53
CA LEU A 324 -7.36 -10.29 -1.92
C LEU A 324 -8.09 -11.62 -2.08
N LYS A 325 -7.98 -12.55 -1.13
CA LYS A 325 -8.57 -13.90 -1.27
C LYS A 325 -9.67 -14.18 -0.25
N GLY A 326 -9.85 -13.29 0.74
CA GLY A 326 -10.82 -13.48 1.82
C GLY A 326 -10.52 -14.70 2.67
N ARG A 327 -9.24 -15.01 2.92
CA ARG A 327 -8.82 -16.20 3.67
C ARG A 327 -8.09 -15.83 4.96
N ILE A 328 -8.34 -16.61 6.00
CA ILE A 328 -7.64 -16.52 7.29
C ILE A 328 -6.98 -17.86 7.64
N PRO A 329 -5.81 -17.85 8.29
CA PRO A 329 -5.16 -19.09 8.73
C PRO A 329 -5.99 -19.76 9.84
N ALA A 330 -6.16 -21.07 9.76
CA ALA A 330 -6.86 -21.88 10.75
C ALA A 330 -6.18 -23.26 10.90
N GLN A 331 -5.37 -23.43 11.96
CA GLN A 331 -4.57 -24.65 12.21
C GLN A 331 -3.79 -25.07 10.95
N ASP A 332 -4.19 -26.14 10.27
CA ASP A 332 -3.51 -26.72 9.11
C ASP A 332 -4.14 -26.31 7.76
N ARG A 333 -5.09 -25.35 7.75
CA ARG A 333 -5.82 -24.96 6.53
C ARG A 333 -6.17 -23.47 6.49
N TRP A 334 -6.44 -22.99 5.28
CA TRP A 334 -7.00 -21.66 5.07
C TRP A 334 -8.54 -21.70 5.11
N ARG A 335 -9.14 -20.85 5.93
CA ARG A 335 -10.61 -20.72 6.02
C ARG A 335 -11.08 -19.50 5.23
N LYS A 336 -12.08 -19.69 4.36
CA LYS A 336 -12.74 -18.62 3.62
C LYS A 336 -13.68 -17.81 4.52
N LEU A 337 -13.60 -16.48 4.42
CA LEU A 337 -14.48 -15.54 5.08
C LEU A 337 -15.83 -15.47 4.33
N PRO A 338 -16.97 -15.67 5.03
CA PRO A 338 -18.27 -15.56 4.40
C PRO A 338 -18.51 -14.18 3.78
N GLY A 339 -18.88 -14.14 2.51
CA GLY A 339 -19.22 -12.91 1.80
C GLY A 339 -18.03 -12.00 1.43
N TRP A 340 -16.79 -12.41 1.72
CA TRP A 340 -15.61 -11.65 1.30
C TRP A 340 -15.26 -11.96 -0.17
N PRO A 341 -14.92 -10.95 -0.99
CA PRO A 341 -14.59 -11.15 -2.40
C PRO A 341 -13.24 -11.86 -2.58
N GLU A 342 -13.12 -12.60 -3.67
CA GLU A 342 -11.89 -13.27 -4.08
C GLU A 342 -11.43 -12.64 -5.39
N PHE A 343 -10.34 -11.89 -5.35
CA PHE A 343 -9.78 -11.20 -6.49
C PHE A 343 -8.98 -12.17 -7.36
N ARG A 344 -9.18 -12.08 -8.68
CA ARG A 344 -8.25 -12.64 -9.66
C ARG A 344 -7.05 -11.70 -9.75
N GLU A 345 -5.86 -12.24 -9.54
CA GLU A 345 -4.66 -11.44 -9.38
C GLU A 345 -3.77 -11.50 -10.62
N TYR A 346 -3.23 -10.37 -11.01
CA TYR A 346 -2.27 -10.21 -12.09
C TYR A 346 -1.05 -9.45 -11.60
N ARG A 347 0.14 -9.91 -11.99
CA ARG A 347 1.41 -9.25 -11.71
C ARG A 347 1.95 -8.61 -12.97
N LEU A 348 2.13 -7.29 -12.95
CA LEU A 348 2.67 -6.54 -14.08
C LEU A 348 4.09 -7.02 -14.41
N ALA A 349 4.33 -7.27 -15.70
CA ALA A 349 5.64 -7.61 -16.22
C ALA A 349 6.44 -6.33 -16.53
N ASP A 350 7.76 -6.42 -16.38
CA ASP A 350 8.67 -5.37 -16.83
C ASP A 350 8.75 -5.34 -18.36
N PHE A 351 9.20 -4.20 -18.91
CA PHE A 351 9.44 -4.05 -20.34
C PHE A 351 10.54 -5.00 -20.81
N SER A 352 10.24 -5.70 -21.90
CA SER A 352 11.20 -6.43 -22.72
C SER A 352 12.14 -5.48 -23.47
N ASP A 353 13.22 -6.01 -24.02
CA ASP A 353 14.18 -5.22 -24.81
C ASP A 353 13.52 -4.44 -25.95
N ALA A 354 12.63 -5.09 -26.69
CA ALA A 354 11.91 -4.48 -27.80
C ALA A 354 10.97 -3.36 -27.33
N GLU A 355 10.28 -3.57 -26.21
CA GLU A 355 9.37 -2.57 -25.63
C GLU A 355 10.12 -1.35 -25.09
N ARG A 356 11.30 -1.56 -24.49
CA ARG A 356 12.16 -0.45 -24.05
C ARG A 356 12.59 0.41 -25.22
N ASP A 357 13.06 -0.22 -26.28
CA ASP A 357 13.50 0.48 -27.49
C ASP A 357 12.34 1.23 -28.18
N LEU A 358 11.15 0.61 -28.26
CA LEU A 358 9.93 1.27 -28.74
C LEU A 358 9.56 2.48 -27.88
N PHE A 359 9.63 2.35 -26.55
CA PHE A 359 9.35 3.45 -25.62
C PHE A 359 10.35 4.60 -25.83
N ILE A 360 11.65 4.31 -25.88
CA ILE A 360 12.71 5.32 -26.08
C ILE A 360 12.49 6.05 -27.41
N ALA A 361 12.26 5.30 -28.49
CA ALA A 361 12.04 5.85 -29.82
C ALA A 361 10.80 6.78 -29.85
N GLY A 362 9.67 6.30 -29.33
CA GLY A 362 8.42 7.08 -29.27
C GLY A 362 8.56 8.33 -28.41
N PHE A 363 9.23 8.21 -27.26
CA PHE A 363 9.41 9.33 -26.33
C PHE A 363 10.31 10.43 -26.91
N LEU A 364 11.48 10.05 -27.46
CA LEU A 364 12.42 11.02 -28.06
C LEU A 364 11.80 11.68 -29.29
N ALA A 365 11.09 10.93 -30.13
CA ALA A 365 10.39 11.49 -31.29
C ALA A 365 9.29 12.47 -30.88
N TYR A 366 8.53 12.16 -29.83
CA TYR A 366 7.51 13.07 -29.29
C TYR A 366 8.14 14.37 -28.78
N GLN A 367 9.21 14.29 -27.99
CA GLN A 367 9.91 15.47 -27.46
C GLN A 367 10.49 16.34 -28.59
N ALA A 368 11.19 15.73 -29.55
CA ALA A 368 11.73 16.44 -30.71
C ALA A 368 10.63 17.15 -31.53
N GLY A 369 9.48 16.48 -31.73
CA GLY A 369 8.33 17.06 -32.44
C GLY A 369 7.67 18.23 -31.71
N THR A 370 7.72 18.26 -30.38
CA THR A 370 7.17 19.39 -29.58
C THR A 370 8.09 20.62 -29.53
N SER A 371 9.38 20.47 -29.82
CA SER A 371 10.36 21.56 -29.78
C SER A 371 10.31 22.51 -30.98
N GLY A 372 9.44 22.27 -31.97
CA GLY A 372 9.18 23.19 -33.08
C GLY A 372 10.26 23.26 -34.16
N ASP A 373 11.36 22.51 -34.03
CA ASP A 373 12.45 22.47 -35.00
C ASP A 373 12.23 21.32 -36.00
N GLY A 374 11.56 21.64 -37.12
CA GLY A 374 11.15 20.67 -38.12
C GLY A 374 12.32 20.01 -38.86
N GLY A 375 12.32 18.68 -38.92
CA GLY A 375 12.93 17.89 -40.00
C GLY A 375 14.42 17.55 -39.90
N ALA A 376 15.22 18.30 -39.14
CA ALA A 376 16.67 18.04 -38.99
C ALA A 376 17.03 17.01 -37.89
N ASP A 377 16.03 16.41 -37.24
CA ASP A 377 16.21 15.74 -35.95
C ASP A 377 16.16 14.20 -35.97
N ALA A 378 15.86 13.58 -37.11
CA ALA A 378 15.72 12.11 -37.19
C ALA A 378 17.05 11.38 -36.93
N GLU A 379 18.15 11.85 -37.53
CA GLU A 379 19.48 11.24 -37.34
C GLU A 379 19.99 11.39 -35.90
N TRP A 380 19.71 12.53 -35.26
CA TRP A 380 20.02 12.73 -33.85
C TRP A 380 19.16 11.85 -32.96
N VAL A 381 17.84 11.77 -33.20
CA VAL A 381 16.93 10.89 -32.46
C VAL A 381 17.39 9.45 -32.58
N ASP A 382 17.75 8.98 -33.78
CA ASP A 382 18.22 7.61 -34.00
C ASP A 382 19.54 7.33 -33.27
N LYS A 383 20.53 8.23 -33.36
CA LYS A 383 21.81 8.09 -32.66
C LYS A 383 21.61 8.12 -31.14
N ARG A 384 20.78 9.03 -30.64
CA ARG A 384 20.48 9.16 -29.21
C ARG A 384 19.69 7.96 -28.71
N ARG A 385 18.71 7.48 -29.47
CA ARG A 385 17.97 6.24 -29.19
C ARG A 385 18.93 5.05 -29.05
N GLN A 386 19.89 4.90 -29.96
CA GLN A 386 20.87 3.82 -29.87
C GLN A 386 21.70 3.93 -28.58
N GLU A 387 22.22 5.13 -28.28
CA GLU A 387 22.95 5.39 -27.04
C GLU A 387 22.15 5.06 -25.78
N VAL A 388 20.89 5.48 -25.72
CA VAL A 388 19.99 5.27 -24.58
C VAL A 388 19.58 3.81 -24.46
N SER A 389 19.37 3.12 -25.58
CA SER A 389 19.02 1.70 -25.62
C SER A 389 20.17 0.83 -25.14
N GLU A 390 21.41 1.14 -25.53
CA GLU A 390 22.62 0.47 -25.02
C GLU A 390 22.76 0.65 -23.50
N LEU A 391 22.47 1.86 -23.00
CA LEU A 391 22.49 2.15 -21.55
C LEU A 391 21.40 1.37 -20.82
N ALA A 392 20.17 1.39 -21.34
CA ALA A 392 19.04 0.66 -20.76
C ALA A 392 19.27 -0.86 -20.75
N ALA A 393 19.95 -1.39 -21.76
CA ALA A 393 20.29 -2.81 -21.86
C ALA A 393 21.37 -3.25 -20.85
N ALA A 394 22.17 -2.31 -20.31
CA ALA A 394 23.21 -2.62 -19.34
C ALA A 394 22.67 -2.99 -17.95
N ASP A 395 21.48 -2.50 -17.59
CA ASP A 395 20.74 -2.92 -16.38
C ASP A 395 19.25 -3.11 -16.68
N PRO A 396 18.89 -4.29 -17.26
CA PRO A 396 17.51 -4.57 -17.61
C PRO A 396 16.53 -4.55 -16.43
N ALA A 397 17.00 -4.82 -15.21
CA ALA A 397 16.16 -4.85 -14.02
C ALA A 397 15.76 -3.43 -13.57
N VAL A 398 16.65 -2.45 -13.75
CA VAL A 398 16.34 -1.04 -13.48
C VAL A 398 15.51 -0.44 -14.61
N PHE A 399 15.94 -0.60 -15.86
CA PHE A 399 15.34 0.08 -17.01
C PHE A 399 14.18 -0.68 -17.66
N GLY A 400 13.89 -1.90 -17.21
CA GLY A 400 12.63 -2.59 -17.51
C GLY A 400 11.42 -1.89 -16.89
N ARG A 401 11.62 -1.04 -15.87
CA ARG A 401 10.55 -0.28 -15.24
C ARG A 401 10.23 0.99 -16.03
N PRO A 402 8.96 1.20 -16.45
CA PRO A 402 8.56 2.35 -17.27
C PRO A 402 8.99 3.71 -16.70
N VAL A 403 8.91 3.91 -15.38
CA VAL A 403 9.28 5.21 -14.78
C VAL A 403 10.78 5.51 -14.87
N HIS A 404 11.64 4.51 -14.70
CA HIS A 404 13.09 4.71 -14.78
C HIS A 404 13.51 4.96 -16.22
N LEU A 405 12.91 4.23 -17.15
CA LEU A 405 13.14 4.44 -18.57
C LEU A 405 12.66 5.83 -19.02
N LYS A 406 11.52 6.30 -18.50
CA LYS A 406 11.04 7.67 -18.71
C LYS A 406 12.03 8.70 -18.20
N ILE A 407 12.53 8.57 -16.97
CA ILE A 407 13.55 9.50 -16.42
C ILE A 407 14.78 9.55 -17.32
N LEU A 408 15.29 8.37 -17.73
CA LEU A 408 16.43 8.28 -18.62
C LEU A 408 16.16 8.96 -19.97
N ALA A 409 15.00 8.69 -20.59
CA ALA A 409 14.61 9.27 -21.87
C ALA A 409 14.38 10.80 -21.77
N GLU A 410 13.82 11.30 -20.66
CA GLU A 410 13.66 12.73 -20.38
C GLU A 410 15.00 13.45 -20.26
N MET A 411 15.97 12.83 -19.58
CA MET A 411 17.33 13.36 -19.53
C MET A 411 17.99 13.35 -20.91
N ALA A 412 17.84 12.25 -21.64
CA ALA A 412 18.43 12.08 -22.97
C ALA A 412 17.79 12.96 -24.05
N ALA A 413 16.56 13.44 -23.84
CA ALA A 413 15.89 14.39 -24.72
C ALA A 413 16.60 15.75 -24.74
N ASP A 414 17.35 16.09 -23.70
CA ASP A 414 18.24 17.25 -23.71
C ASP A 414 19.52 16.93 -24.49
N ARG A 415 19.76 17.73 -25.54
CA ARG A 415 20.89 17.55 -26.45
C ARG A 415 22.23 17.76 -25.76
N GLU A 416 22.28 18.61 -24.74
CA GLU A 416 23.49 18.97 -24.02
C GLU A 416 23.80 18.02 -22.85
N GLN A 417 22.85 17.14 -22.50
CA GLN A 417 23.03 16.20 -21.40
C GLN A 417 24.11 15.15 -21.73
N ASP A 418 25.12 15.09 -20.86
CA ASP A 418 26.14 14.04 -20.86
C ASP A 418 25.63 12.82 -20.09
N LEU A 419 25.60 11.65 -20.75
CA LEU A 419 25.19 10.37 -20.18
C LEU A 419 26.38 9.46 -19.81
N THR A 420 27.62 9.96 -19.96
CA THR A 420 28.85 9.17 -19.74
C THR A 420 28.94 8.61 -18.32
N ARG A 421 28.50 9.37 -17.31
CA ARG A 421 28.51 8.91 -15.92
C ARG A 421 27.55 7.74 -15.70
N LEU A 422 26.33 7.83 -16.22
CA LEU A 422 25.33 6.78 -16.16
C LEU A 422 25.80 5.52 -16.90
N ARG A 423 26.45 5.67 -18.06
CA ARG A 423 27.03 4.53 -18.81
C ARG A 423 28.08 3.75 -18.03
N ARG A 424 28.87 4.40 -17.17
CA ARG A 424 29.94 3.73 -16.41
C ARG A 424 29.41 2.90 -15.25
N SER A 425 28.29 3.30 -14.66
CA SER A 425 27.70 2.63 -13.50
C SER A 425 26.18 2.79 -13.53
N PRO A 426 25.49 2.11 -14.45
CA PRO A 426 24.03 2.17 -14.54
C PRO A 426 23.44 1.55 -13.28
N SER A 427 22.67 2.35 -12.54
CA SER A 427 21.94 1.88 -11.38
C SER A 427 20.74 2.80 -11.16
N ARG A 428 19.81 2.35 -10.33
CA ARG A 428 18.70 3.21 -9.89
C ARG A 428 19.20 4.46 -9.15
N TRP A 429 20.26 4.33 -8.34
CA TRP A 429 20.83 5.47 -7.64
C TRP A 429 21.45 6.47 -8.62
N SER A 430 22.32 6.00 -9.52
CA SER A 430 23.03 6.89 -10.44
C SER A 430 22.08 7.63 -11.37
N LEU A 431 20.99 6.97 -11.80
CA LEU A 431 19.89 7.57 -12.57
C LEU A 431 19.27 8.76 -11.83
N TYR A 432 18.87 8.58 -10.57
CA TYR A 432 18.23 9.63 -9.79
C TYR A 432 19.23 10.73 -9.42
N ASP A 433 20.45 10.37 -9.02
CA ASP A 433 21.49 11.33 -8.69
C ASP A 433 21.82 12.24 -9.88
N GLU A 434 22.00 11.67 -11.07
CA GLU A 434 22.25 12.46 -12.28
C GLU A 434 21.01 13.27 -12.71
N PHE A 435 19.81 12.73 -12.58
CA PHE A 435 18.56 13.47 -12.84
C PHE A 435 18.45 14.73 -11.97
N PHE A 436 18.64 14.59 -10.65
CA PHE A 436 18.56 15.71 -9.72
C PHE A 436 19.68 16.75 -9.92
N GLN A 437 20.91 16.29 -10.22
CA GLN A 437 22.03 17.19 -10.53
C GLN A 437 21.79 17.96 -11.84
N SER A 438 21.32 17.29 -12.89
CA SER A 438 20.94 17.90 -14.17
C SER A 438 19.90 19.01 -13.96
N LEU A 439 18.82 18.73 -13.21
CA LEU A 439 17.80 19.72 -12.94
C LEU A 439 18.33 20.91 -12.11
N ALA A 440 19.18 20.66 -11.11
CA ALA A 440 19.75 21.71 -10.28
C ALA A 440 20.73 22.61 -11.04
N ARG A 441 21.50 22.05 -11.96
CA ARG A 441 22.36 22.80 -12.88
C ARG A 441 21.56 23.73 -13.77
N ARG A 442 20.53 23.20 -14.45
CA ARG A 442 19.63 24.00 -15.32
C ARG A 442 18.95 25.15 -14.57
N GLU A 443 18.61 24.95 -13.30
CA GLU A 443 18.01 25.99 -12.47
C GLU A 443 19.01 27.06 -12.04
N ALA A 444 20.25 26.67 -11.73
CA ALA A 444 21.31 27.61 -11.36
C ALA A 444 21.78 28.47 -12.55
N GLU A 445 21.64 28.00 -13.79
CA GLU A 445 21.98 28.74 -15.01
C GLU A 445 20.99 29.87 -15.35
N LYS A 446 19.77 29.84 -14.79
CA LYS A 446 18.77 30.88 -15.05
C LYS A 446 19.18 32.20 -14.37
N PRO A 447 19.25 33.34 -15.10
CA PRO A 447 19.73 34.61 -14.55
C PRO A 447 19.00 35.12 -13.32
N ALA A 448 17.72 34.77 -13.15
CA ALA A 448 16.90 35.14 -12.00
C ALA A 448 17.07 34.19 -10.78
N ARG A 449 17.94 33.18 -10.87
CA ARG A 449 18.06 32.07 -9.91
C ARG A 449 19.52 31.72 -9.57
N THR A 450 20.48 32.46 -10.14
CA THR A 450 21.93 32.38 -9.90
C THR A 450 22.39 32.65 -8.45
N PRO A 451 21.68 33.43 -7.60
CA PRO A 451 22.14 33.68 -6.22
C PRO A 451 22.22 32.42 -5.33
N ILE A 452 21.45 31.37 -5.66
CA ILE A 452 21.45 30.09 -4.95
C ILE A 452 22.01 28.99 -5.88
N GLY A 453 23.15 28.42 -5.50
CA GLY A 453 23.83 27.39 -6.26
C GLY A 453 23.17 26.00 -6.21
N GLU A 454 23.60 25.12 -7.12
CA GLU A 454 23.14 23.73 -7.26
C GLU A 454 23.15 22.97 -5.92
N LYS A 455 24.26 23.03 -5.19
CA LYS A 455 24.46 22.29 -3.93
C LYS A 455 23.43 22.68 -2.87
N ASP A 456 23.13 23.97 -2.73
CA ASP A 456 22.21 24.47 -1.72
C ASP A 456 20.76 24.12 -2.05
N ARG A 457 20.40 24.10 -3.34
CA ARG A 457 19.09 23.64 -3.82
C ARG A 457 18.87 22.15 -3.53
N LEU A 458 19.87 21.32 -3.84
CA LEU A 458 19.81 19.88 -3.56
C LEU A 458 19.77 19.60 -2.06
N ARG A 459 20.55 20.34 -1.26
CA ARG A 459 20.52 20.25 0.20
C ARG A 459 19.14 20.62 0.75
N PHE A 460 18.55 21.72 0.29
CA PHE A 460 17.20 22.12 0.68
C PHE A 460 16.17 21.02 0.39
N LEU A 461 16.18 20.47 -0.83
CA LEU A 461 15.25 19.41 -1.24
C LEU A 461 15.41 18.14 -0.42
N ALA A 462 16.65 17.75 -0.11
CA ALA A 462 16.97 16.60 0.72
C ALA A 462 16.47 16.79 2.17
N GLU A 463 16.68 17.96 2.77
CA GLU A 463 16.18 18.30 4.11
C GLU A 463 14.65 18.41 4.15
N LEU A 464 14.04 18.99 3.12
CA LEU A 464 12.58 19.06 2.98
C LEU A 464 11.95 17.67 2.91
N ALA A 465 12.49 16.78 2.06
CA ALA A 465 12.02 15.41 1.94
C ALA A 465 12.20 14.64 3.26
N PHE A 466 13.36 14.79 3.92
CA PHE A 466 13.64 14.19 5.22
C PHE A 466 12.66 14.66 6.30
N TRP A 467 12.39 15.97 6.37
CA TRP A 467 11.42 16.55 7.29
C TRP A 467 10.00 16.02 7.05
N LEU A 468 9.56 15.91 5.80
CA LEU A 468 8.24 15.35 5.46
C LEU A 468 8.13 13.88 5.91
N TRP A 469 9.19 13.09 5.72
CA TRP A 469 9.27 11.70 6.16
C TRP A 469 9.22 11.57 7.69
N ARG A 470 9.92 12.47 8.39
CA ARG A 470 10.01 12.47 9.86
C ARG A 470 8.74 12.99 10.54
N ASP A 471 8.22 14.14 10.10
CA ASP A 471 7.27 14.96 10.87
C ASP A 471 5.87 15.04 10.24
N ARG A 472 5.70 14.53 9.00
CA ARG A 472 4.46 14.64 8.22
C ARG A 472 4.02 13.31 7.62
N ALA A 473 4.35 12.19 8.27
CA ALA A 473 3.93 10.85 7.85
C ALA A 473 4.28 10.51 6.39
N ALA A 474 5.45 10.94 5.91
CA ALA A 474 5.90 10.76 4.53
C ALA A 474 4.93 11.38 3.49
N ALA A 475 4.30 12.49 3.84
CA ALA A 475 3.46 13.25 2.92
C ALA A 475 4.28 13.71 1.70
N THR A 476 3.74 13.47 0.51
CA THR A 476 4.33 13.94 -0.75
C THR A 476 3.79 15.30 -1.18
N SER A 477 2.79 15.84 -0.47
CA SER A 477 2.18 17.16 -0.71
C SER A 477 2.15 17.99 0.56
N PHE A 478 2.37 19.30 0.47
CA PHE A 478 2.39 20.22 1.61
C PHE A 478 2.08 21.66 1.18
N VAL A 479 1.76 22.52 2.15
CA VAL A 479 1.60 23.97 1.95
C VAL A 479 2.93 24.67 2.26
N ALA A 480 3.31 25.71 1.52
CA ALA A 480 4.57 26.42 1.76
C ALA A 480 4.72 26.90 3.22
N GLU A 481 3.66 27.46 3.81
CA GLU A 481 3.66 28.03 5.16
C GLU A 481 4.01 27.03 6.27
N VAL A 482 3.80 25.73 6.05
CA VAL A 482 4.09 24.71 7.07
C VAL A 482 5.57 24.33 7.14
N ILE A 483 6.40 24.81 6.21
CA ILE A 483 7.85 24.54 6.19
C ILE A 483 8.52 25.32 7.33
N PRO A 484 9.16 24.65 8.30
CA PRO A 484 9.82 25.34 9.40
C PRO A 484 10.98 26.22 8.90
N SER A 485 11.16 27.39 9.52
CA SER A 485 12.28 28.30 9.23
C SER A 485 13.65 27.65 9.42
N ASP A 486 13.75 26.69 10.34
CA ASP A 486 15.00 26.01 10.69
C ASP A 486 15.58 25.22 9.51
N LEU A 487 14.74 24.74 8.57
CA LEU A 487 15.20 24.07 7.34
C LEU A 487 15.96 25.04 6.41
N LEU A 488 15.73 26.35 6.55
CA LEU A 488 16.34 27.40 5.76
C LEU A 488 17.48 28.12 6.49
N ALA A 489 17.65 27.88 7.79
CA ALA A 489 18.58 28.65 8.62
C ALA A 489 20.04 28.56 8.14
N ASP A 490 20.46 27.36 7.73
CA ASP A 490 21.85 27.09 7.30
C ASP A 490 22.05 27.17 5.77
N LEU A 491 21.08 27.72 5.05
CA LEU A 491 21.13 27.88 3.59
C LEU A 491 21.42 29.34 3.22
N PRO A 492 22.05 29.63 2.07
CA PRO A 492 22.23 31.00 1.60
C PRO A 492 20.91 31.74 1.43
N ASP A 493 20.89 33.03 1.77
CA ASP A 493 19.71 33.89 1.61
C ASP A 493 19.42 34.26 0.15
N GLY A 494 20.42 34.20 -0.74
CA GLY A 494 20.26 34.65 -2.12
C GLY A 494 19.91 36.14 -2.16
N ASP A 495 18.84 36.48 -2.90
CA ASP A 495 18.30 37.85 -2.95
C ASP A 495 17.19 38.09 -1.91
N ALA A 496 16.92 37.11 -1.04
CA ALA A 496 15.85 37.22 -0.05
C ALA A 496 16.24 38.13 1.12
N HIS A 497 15.33 39.05 1.47
CA HIS A 497 15.45 39.93 2.65
C HIS A 497 14.68 39.43 3.87
N GLU A 498 13.77 38.48 3.68
CA GLU A 498 12.91 37.91 4.72
C GLU A 498 12.80 36.39 4.53
N VAL A 499 12.56 35.65 5.62
CA VAL A 499 12.45 34.18 5.62
C VAL A 499 11.36 33.68 4.67
N GLU A 500 10.24 34.41 4.56
CA GLU A 500 9.14 34.09 3.64
C GLU A 500 9.52 34.25 2.16
N HIS A 501 10.36 35.25 1.85
CA HIS A 501 10.90 35.42 0.52
C HIS A 501 11.88 34.28 0.21
N LYS A 502 12.79 33.97 1.15
CA LYS A 502 13.76 32.88 1.03
C LYS A 502 13.07 31.54 0.79
N ARG A 503 12.01 31.23 1.55
CA ARG A 503 11.22 30.01 1.37
C ARG A 503 10.64 29.91 -0.03
N ARG A 504 10.05 31.00 -0.53
CA ARG A 504 9.47 31.03 -1.88
C ARG A 504 10.53 30.90 -2.96
N GLU A 505 11.73 31.44 -2.76
CA GLU A 505 12.84 31.31 -3.70
C GLU A 505 13.33 29.86 -3.82
N TYR A 506 13.53 29.18 -2.69
CA TYR A 506 13.88 27.75 -2.67
C TYR A 506 12.77 26.88 -3.25
N LEU A 507 11.49 27.21 -3.04
CA LEU A 507 10.36 26.48 -3.63
C LEU A 507 10.15 26.75 -5.12
N ALA A 508 10.41 27.98 -5.60
CA ALA A 508 10.22 28.34 -7.01
C ALA A 508 11.20 27.63 -7.95
N GLY A 509 12.38 27.25 -7.43
CA GLY A 509 13.38 26.41 -8.10
C GLY A 509 13.52 25.00 -7.52
N ALA A 510 12.58 24.58 -6.67
CA ALA A 510 12.49 23.21 -6.22
C ALA A 510 11.84 22.35 -7.31
N PHE A 511 12.26 21.09 -7.44
CA PHE A 511 11.68 20.12 -8.39
C PHE A 511 10.35 19.58 -7.88
N LEU A 512 9.41 20.50 -7.67
CA LEU A 512 8.09 20.28 -7.10
C LEU A 512 7.06 20.85 -8.06
N GLU A 513 5.93 20.14 -8.19
CA GLU A 513 4.77 20.66 -8.89
C GLU A 513 3.93 21.51 -7.95
N ARG A 514 3.35 22.58 -8.50
CA ARG A 514 2.45 23.49 -7.78
C ARG A 514 1.02 23.32 -8.28
N LYS A 515 0.07 23.09 -7.39
CA LYS A 515 -1.37 23.10 -7.70
C LYS A 515 -1.98 24.48 -7.44
N ALA A 516 -3.30 24.62 -7.54
CA ALA A 516 -4.01 25.82 -7.08
C ALA A 516 -3.88 26.00 -5.56
N GLY A 517 -3.63 27.24 -5.12
CA GLY A 517 -3.16 27.55 -3.76
C GLY A 517 -1.65 27.25 -3.61
N ASP A 518 -0.99 27.78 -2.57
CA ASP A 518 0.44 27.54 -2.28
C ASP A 518 0.73 26.09 -1.82
N ILE A 519 0.15 25.12 -2.52
CA ILE A 519 0.28 23.68 -2.33
C ILE A 519 1.29 23.14 -3.32
N TYR A 520 2.34 22.53 -2.78
CA TYR A 520 3.45 21.93 -3.50
C TYR A 520 3.43 20.41 -3.30
N TYR A 521 3.90 19.66 -4.28
CA TYR A 521 4.06 18.22 -4.15
C TYR A 521 5.22 17.66 -4.98
N PHE A 522 5.78 16.54 -4.53
CA PHE A 522 6.69 15.75 -5.33
C PHE A 522 5.92 15.04 -6.46
N PRO A 523 6.35 15.18 -7.73
CA PRO A 523 5.69 14.51 -8.86
C PRO A 523 5.57 13.00 -8.65
N HIS A 524 6.57 12.40 -7.99
CA HIS A 524 6.61 10.99 -7.66
C HIS A 524 7.12 10.75 -6.24
N ARG A 525 6.51 9.81 -5.52
CA ARG A 525 6.94 9.41 -4.16
C ARG A 525 8.42 9.00 -4.10
N SER A 526 8.93 8.30 -5.11
CA SER A 526 10.32 7.86 -5.13
C SER A 526 11.34 8.99 -5.17
N PHE A 527 10.96 10.17 -5.66
CA PHE A 527 11.83 11.34 -5.65
C PHE A 527 12.10 11.77 -4.21
N ALA A 528 11.05 11.82 -3.39
CA ALA A 528 11.21 12.05 -1.97
C ALA A 528 11.98 10.91 -1.29
N GLU A 529 11.70 9.64 -1.62
CA GLU A 529 12.44 8.49 -1.06
C GLU A 529 13.94 8.53 -1.38
N PHE A 530 14.31 8.87 -2.61
CA PHE A 530 15.69 9.07 -3.03
C PHE A 530 16.33 10.23 -2.27
N LEU A 531 15.65 11.37 -2.16
CA LEU A 531 16.15 12.55 -1.45
C LEU A 531 16.34 12.27 0.04
N VAL A 532 15.45 11.50 0.67
CA VAL A 532 15.60 11.02 2.05
C VAL A 532 16.85 10.13 2.17
N ALA A 533 17.01 9.14 1.29
CA ALA A 533 18.19 8.28 1.30
C ALA A 533 19.50 9.07 1.06
N SER A 534 19.49 10.02 0.12
CA SER A 534 20.60 10.92 -0.18
C SER A 534 20.97 11.80 1.02
N ARG A 535 19.97 12.34 1.71
CA ARG A 535 20.16 13.06 2.98
C ARG A 535 20.83 12.15 4.02
N MET A 536 20.27 10.97 4.26
CA MET A 536 20.79 10.02 5.27
C MET A 536 22.24 9.62 4.98
N LEU A 537 22.62 9.45 3.72
CA LEU A 537 24.00 9.13 3.32
C LEU A 537 24.95 10.33 3.45
N SER A 538 24.44 11.54 3.26
CA SER A 538 25.22 12.79 3.40
C SER A 538 25.39 13.22 4.85
N CYS A 539 24.47 12.82 5.73
CA CYS A 539 24.47 13.07 7.16
C CYS A 539 24.44 11.74 7.92
N PRO A 540 25.57 11.04 8.11
CA PRO A 540 25.57 9.74 8.77
C PRO A 540 24.99 9.81 10.20
N PRO A 541 24.31 8.75 10.68
CA PRO A 541 23.64 8.75 11.96
C PRO A 541 24.63 8.82 13.12
N GLN A 542 24.33 9.68 14.11
CA GLN A 542 24.93 9.58 15.43
C GLN A 542 24.25 8.46 16.24
N ALA A 543 24.81 8.14 17.42
CA ALA A 543 24.29 7.07 18.28
C ALA A 543 22.79 7.21 18.59
N GLY A 544 22.29 8.44 18.79
CA GLY A 544 20.87 8.72 19.04
C GLY A 544 19.97 8.65 17.79
N ASP A 545 20.55 8.70 16.59
CA ASP A 545 19.79 8.81 15.34
C ASP A 545 19.36 7.45 14.79
N HIS A 546 19.97 6.34 15.21
CA HIS A 546 19.70 5.02 14.64
C HIS A 546 18.23 4.58 14.73
N VAL A 547 17.51 4.99 15.77
CA VAL A 547 16.07 4.71 15.90
C VAL A 547 15.26 5.46 14.85
N LEU A 548 15.59 6.74 14.64
CA LEU A 548 14.97 7.55 13.59
C LEU A 548 15.32 6.98 12.22
N TYR A 549 16.60 6.71 11.96
CA TYR A 549 17.09 6.17 10.69
C TYR A 549 16.45 4.81 10.39
N GLY A 550 16.34 3.93 11.39
CA GLY A 550 15.65 2.66 11.25
C GLY A 550 14.16 2.81 11.02
N THR A 551 13.53 3.90 11.49
CA THR A 551 12.13 4.21 11.17
C THR A 551 11.96 4.74 9.76
N LEU A 552 12.91 5.52 9.24
CA LEU A 552 12.83 6.11 7.90
C LEU A 552 13.33 5.17 6.78
N ALA A 553 14.29 4.29 7.07
CA ALA A 553 14.85 3.29 6.15
C ALA A 553 13.89 2.12 5.92
N GLN A 554 12.75 2.42 5.29
CA GLN A 554 11.73 1.44 4.90
C GLN A 554 11.38 1.62 3.42
N GLU A 555 10.81 0.58 2.82
CA GLU A 555 10.28 0.60 1.44
C GLU A 555 11.30 1.16 0.43
N GLY A 556 10.92 2.15 -0.38
CA GLY A 556 11.77 2.72 -1.41
C GLY A 556 13.03 3.42 -0.86
N VAL A 557 13.00 3.98 0.35
CA VAL A 557 14.21 4.55 0.98
C VAL A 557 15.24 3.45 1.23
N LEU A 558 14.78 2.31 1.73
CA LEU A 558 15.65 1.14 1.97
C LEU A 558 16.25 0.63 0.67
N GLU A 559 15.45 0.52 -0.40
CA GLU A 559 15.91 0.09 -1.72
C GLU A 559 17.04 1.00 -2.27
N PHE A 560 16.94 2.34 -2.10
CA PHE A 560 18.01 3.25 -2.49
C PHE A 560 19.27 3.09 -1.65
N LEU A 561 19.13 2.95 -0.33
CA LEU A 561 20.27 2.75 0.57
C LEU A 561 21.03 1.45 0.24
N GLN A 562 20.34 0.36 -0.12
CA GLN A 562 20.93 -0.95 -0.41
C GLN A 562 21.75 -1.01 -1.71
N THR A 563 21.72 0.03 -2.55
CA THR A 563 22.46 0.05 -3.82
C THR A 563 23.96 -0.19 -3.60
N PRO A 564 24.64 -1.02 -4.42
CA PRO A 564 26.05 -1.40 -4.20
C PRO A 564 27.00 -0.22 -4.00
N GLU A 565 26.81 0.88 -4.72
CA GLU A 565 27.63 2.10 -4.63
C GLU A 565 27.54 2.82 -3.28
N ASN A 566 26.48 2.58 -2.51
CA ASN A 566 26.26 3.21 -1.20
C ASN A 566 26.87 2.39 -0.05
N GLN A 567 27.24 1.13 -0.28
CA GLN A 567 27.79 0.25 0.77
C GLN A 567 28.98 0.86 1.53
N PRO A 568 29.97 1.54 0.88
CA PRO A 568 31.08 2.15 1.61
C PRO A 568 30.62 3.21 2.62
N ARG A 569 29.59 4.00 2.30
CA ARG A 569 29.04 5.03 3.20
C ARG A 569 28.24 4.40 4.34
N LEU A 570 27.46 3.35 4.05
CA LEU A 570 26.72 2.60 5.08
C LEU A 570 27.65 1.91 6.09
N ARG A 571 28.83 1.46 5.66
CA ARG A 571 29.80 0.85 6.59
C ARG A 571 30.24 1.80 7.70
N ALA A 572 30.35 3.09 7.41
CA ALA A 572 30.66 4.10 8.42
C ALA A 572 29.58 4.23 9.52
N TRP A 573 28.33 3.83 9.24
CA TRP A 573 27.24 3.88 10.23
C TRP A 573 27.43 2.84 11.35
N ALA A 574 28.22 1.79 11.12
CA ALA A 574 28.46 0.75 12.11
C ALA A 574 29.28 1.27 13.31
N GLU A 575 30.10 2.31 13.12
CA GLU A 575 30.91 2.93 14.19
C GLU A 575 30.01 3.52 15.29
N THR A 576 28.89 4.13 14.93
CA THR A 576 27.93 4.73 15.86
C THR A 576 26.85 3.75 16.32
N PHE A 577 26.59 2.69 15.54
CA PHE A 577 25.56 1.69 15.84
C PHE A 577 25.77 0.96 17.17
N VAL A 578 27.03 0.76 17.57
CA VAL A 578 27.39 0.10 18.85
C VAL A 578 26.72 0.75 20.06
N SER A 579 26.47 2.07 19.98
CA SER A 579 25.91 2.91 21.03
C SER A 579 24.44 3.26 20.80
N ALA A 580 23.79 2.63 19.82
CA ALA A 580 22.40 2.89 19.51
C ALA A 580 21.50 2.58 20.73
N GLN A 581 20.57 3.49 21.02
CA GLN A 581 19.58 3.35 22.10
C GLN A 581 18.16 3.54 21.55
N GLY A 582 17.20 2.84 22.15
CA GLY A 582 15.77 2.88 21.84
C GLY A 582 15.28 1.68 21.04
N SER A 583 14.20 1.89 20.27
CA SER A 583 13.51 0.82 19.56
C SER A 583 14.00 0.69 18.11
N LEU A 584 14.73 -0.39 17.81
CA LEU A 584 15.34 -0.62 16.50
C LEU A 584 14.57 -1.66 15.69
N ARG A 585 14.45 -1.43 14.38
CA ARG A 585 13.79 -2.36 13.47
C ARG A 585 14.78 -3.40 12.94
N PRO A 586 14.40 -4.70 12.85
CA PRO A 586 15.26 -5.72 12.26
C PRO A 586 15.70 -5.42 10.81
N SER A 587 14.84 -4.80 10.00
CA SER A 587 15.15 -4.42 8.61
C SER A 587 16.32 -3.42 8.51
N TYR A 588 16.45 -2.51 9.48
CA TYR A 588 17.57 -1.57 9.54
C TYR A 588 18.88 -2.25 9.91
N ILE A 589 18.83 -3.25 10.79
CA ILE A 589 20.00 -4.06 11.13
C ILE A 589 20.41 -4.90 9.91
N ARG A 590 19.42 -5.44 9.18
CA ARG A 590 19.65 -6.16 7.92
C ARG A 590 20.37 -5.30 6.88
N LEU A 591 19.99 -4.03 6.74
CA LEU A 591 20.69 -3.08 5.88
C LEU A 591 22.21 -3.02 6.20
N LEU A 592 22.56 -2.91 7.48
CA LEU A 592 23.97 -2.89 7.90
C LEU A 592 24.66 -4.24 7.64
N ILE A 593 23.97 -5.36 7.88
CA ILE A 593 24.49 -6.70 7.57
C ILE A 593 24.84 -6.82 6.08
N ASP A 594 23.93 -6.41 5.21
CA ASP A 594 24.10 -6.50 3.76
C ASP A 594 25.25 -5.56 3.29
N ALA A 595 25.38 -4.36 3.86
CA ALA A 595 26.47 -3.43 3.56
C ALA A 595 27.87 -4.00 3.89
N PHE A 596 27.96 -4.88 4.89
CA PHE A 596 29.18 -5.58 5.27
C PHE A 596 29.38 -6.93 4.56
N GLY A 597 28.45 -7.32 3.68
CA GLY A 597 28.49 -8.60 2.96
C GLY A 597 28.15 -9.81 3.84
N GLY A 598 27.53 -9.59 5.00
CA GLY A 598 27.07 -10.64 5.90
C GLY A 598 27.23 -10.30 7.39
N PRO A 599 26.69 -11.14 8.28
CA PRO A 599 26.64 -10.83 9.70
C PRO A 599 28.00 -10.95 10.39
N ASN A 600 28.85 -11.90 9.97
CA ASN A 600 30.17 -12.08 10.59
C ASN A 600 31.11 -10.88 10.38
N PRO A 601 31.25 -10.31 9.16
CA PRO A 601 32.02 -9.09 8.96
C PRO A 601 31.49 -7.90 9.80
N LEU A 602 30.17 -7.73 9.92
CA LEU A 602 29.58 -6.68 10.78
C LEU A 602 29.94 -6.89 12.26
N ILE A 603 29.80 -8.12 12.77
CA ILE A 603 30.12 -8.47 14.16
C ILE A 603 31.59 -8.21 14.48
N GLN A 604 32.51 -8.47 13.55
CA GLN A 604 33.93 -8.18 13.73
C GLN A 604 34.21 -6.67 13.80
N HIS A 605 33.40 -5.87 13.08
CA HIS A 605 33.55 -4.43 13.03
C HIS A 605 32.92 -3.70 14.23
N ILE A 606 31.92 -4.31 14.87
CA ILE A 606 31.21 -3.75 16.02
C ILE A 606 31.65 -4.49 17.29
N PRO A 607 32.73 -4.04 17.98
CA PRO A 607 33.28 -4.76 19.14
C PRO A 607 32.26 -4.88 20.29
N SER A 608 31.77 -6.12 20.45
CA SER A 608 30.85 -6.68 21.46
C SER A 608 30.06 -5.71 22.37
N THR A 609 28.84 -5.38 21.95
CA THR A 609 27.74 -4.91 22.82
C THR A 609 26.46 -5.67 22.45
N TYR A 610 26.18 -6.82 23.08
CA TYR A 610 24.89 -7.53 23.04
C TYR A 610 24.17 -7.79 21.68
N TRP A 611 24.84 -7.57 20.54
CA TRP A 611 24.26 -7.65 19.19
C TRP A 611 24.62 -8.92 18.41
N THR A 612 25.57 -9.72 18.89
CA THR A 612 26.14 -10.83 18.11
C THR A 612 25.11 -11.88 17.71
N LEU A 613 24.33 -12.40 18.67
CA LEU A 613 23.26 -13.37 18.40
C LEU A 613 22.10 -12.76 17.59
N PRO A 614 21.53 -11.58 17.94
CA PRO A 614 20.52 -10.92 17.11
C PRO A 614 20.97 -10.71 15.65
N ILE A 615 22.19 -10.23 15.41
CA ILE A 615 22.73 -10.02 14.06
C ILE A 615 22.82 -11.34 13.29
N ARG A 616 23.23 -12.44 13.92
CA ARG A 616 23.29 -13.76 13.26
C ARG A 616 21.91 -14.27 12.87
N LEU A 617 20.90 -14.05 13.71
CA LEU A 617 19.52 -14.43 13.44
C LEU A 617 18.94 -13.59 12.28
N ILE A 618 19.06 -12.26 12.35
CA ILE A 618 18.58 -11.35 11.29
C ILE A 618 19.32 -11.57 9.96
N GLY A 619 20.62 -11.84 10.04
CA GLY A 619 21.48 -12.13 8.90
C GLY A 619 21.22 -13.50 8.26
N GLY A 620 20.49 -14.39 8.94
CA GLY A 620 20.22 -15.74 8.46
C GLY A 620 21.42 -16.69 8.49
N SER A 621 22.53 -16.31 9.15
CA SER A 621 23.68 -17.22 9.33
C SER A 621 23.46 -18.29 10.40
N LEU A 622 22.44 -18.10 11.24
CA LEU A 622 21.99 -19.08 12.22
C LEU A 622 20.50 -19.32 11.99
N LYS A 623 20.18 -20.11 10.95
CA LYS A 623 18.81 -20.39 10.55
C LYS A 623 18.08 -21.19 11.64
N ILE A 624 16.77 -21.02 11.72
CA ILE A 624 15.92 -21.81 12.60
C ILE A 624 15.46 -23.05 11.82
N ASP A 625 16.31 -24.07 11.82
CA ASP A 625 16.04 -25.36 11.17
C ASP A 625 16.70 -26.50 11.98
N PRO A 626 16.33 -27.77 11.75
CA PRO A 626 16.82 -28.88 12.56
C PRO A 626 18.36 -29.03 12.57
N SER A 627 19.05 -28.64 11.49
CA SER A 627 20.51 -28.74 11.39
C SER A 627 21.24 -27.68 12.23
N ASN A 628 20.58 -26.56 12.52
CA ASN A 628 21.15 -25.41 13.22
C ASN A 628 20.68 -25.26 14.69
N LEU A 629 19.80 -26.14 15.18
CA LEU A 629 19.32 -26.11 16.58
C LEU A 629 20.45 -26.25 17.61
N ALA A 630 21.41 -27.14 17.40
CA ALA A 630 22.53 -27.34 18.31
C ALA A 630 23.52 -26.14 18.32
N PRO A 631 23.93 -25.58 17.16
CA PRO A 631 24.61 -24.30 17.10
C PRO A 631 23.86 -23.16 17.78
N LEU A 632 22.55 -23.04 17.55
CA LEU A 632 21.70 -22.00 18.14
C LEU A 632 21.66 -22.09 19.66
N ARG A 633 21.42 -23.29 20.19
CA ARG A 633 21.46 -23.56 21.63
C ARG A 633 22.80 -23.16 22.23
N THR A 634 23.91 -23.53 21.59
CA THR A 634 25.27 -23.17 22.04
C THR A 634 25.44 -21.64 22.10
N ALA A 635 24.97 -20.93 21.08
CA ALA A 635 25.03 -19.48 21.05
C ALA A 635 24.17 -18.84 22.16
N MET A 636 22.96 -19.35 22.40
CA MET A 636 22.08 -18.86 23.48
C MET A 636 22.65 -19.12 24.88
N MET A 637 23.39 -20.21 25.06
CA MET A 637 24.09 -20.51 26.32
C MET A 637 25.25 -19.53 26.60
N GLN A 638 25.92 -19.06 25.55
CA GLN A 638 27.07 -18.15 25.65
C GLN A 638 26.69 -16.65 25.64
N ALA A 639 25.49 -16.32 25.12
CA ALA A 639 25.00 -14.95 25.02
C ALA A 639 24.84 -14.28 26.40
N ARG A 640 25.10 -12.97 26.50
CA ARG A 640 24.72 -12.23 27.73
C ARG A 640 23.20 -12.13 27.85
N VAL A 641 22.66 -11.92 29.04
CA VAL A 641 21.20 -11.83 29.23
C VAL A 641 20.52 -10.80 28.30
N PRO A 642 21.07 -9.59 28.06
CA PRO A 642 20.43 -8.61 27.17
C PRO A 642 20.43 -9.05 25.71
N GLU A 643 21.50 -9.73 25.29
CA GLU A 643 21.63 -10.30 23.96
C GLU A 643 20.65 -11.46 23.75
N LEU A 644 20.53 -12.33 24.74
CA LEU A 644 19.53 -13.40 24.75
C LEU A 644 18.12 -12.81 24.69
N ALA A 645 17.83 -11.75 25.45
CA ALA A 645 16.54 -11.08 25.45
C ALA A 645 16.18 -10.47 24.07
N LEU A 646 17.15 -9.86 23.39
CA LEU A 646 16.96 -9.37 22.01
C LEU A 646 16.75 -10.53 21.02
N ALA A 647 17.50 -11.62 21.18
CA ALA A 647 17.33 -12.82 20.33
C ALA A 647 15.95 -13.47 20.53
N LEU A 648 15.46 -13.57 21.77
CA LEU A 648 14.14 -14.14 22.07
C LEU A 648 12.98 -13.33 21.45
N GLN A 649 13.13 -12.02 21.30
CA GLN A 649 12.15 -11.18 20.58
C GLN A 649 12.07 -11.52 19.08
N LEU A 650 13.12 -12.12 18.49
CA LEU A 650 13.12 -12.57 17.09
C LEU A 650 12.58 -13.99 16.91
N LEU A 651 12.59 -14.81 17.97
CA LEU A 651 12.22 -16.23 17.95
C LEU A 651 10.73 -16.43 18.30
N GLU A 652 9.84 -15.58 17.76
CA GLU A 652 8.40 -15.69 17.99
C GLU A 652 7.87 -17.05 17.48
N PRO A 653 7.00 -17.74 18.24
CA PRO A 653 6.63 -19.14 18.00
C PRO A 653 5.72 -19.30 16.78
N HIS A 654 5.14 -18.20 16.30
CA HIS A 654 4.25 -18.11 15.14
C HIS A 654 4.69 -17.04 14.13
N GLY A 655 5.93 -16.56 14.24
CA GLY A 655 6.51 -15.62 13.28
C GLY A 655 7.07 -16.32 12.03
N VAL A 656 7.41 -15.52 11.01
CA VAL A 656 7.92 -15.90 9.67
C VAL A 656 9.08 -16.92 9.69
N LEU A 657 9.78 -17.09 10.82
CA LEU A 657 10.98 -17.92 10.92
C LEU A 657 10.75 -19.34 11.46
N ALA A 658 9.54 -19.69 11.95
CA ALA A 658 9.21 -21.01 12.51
C ALA A 658 7.89 -21.56 11.95
N SER A 659 7.75 -21.54 10.63
CA SER A 659 6.55 -21.98 9.90
C SER A 659 6.34 -23.50 9.93
N GLU A 660 7.40 -24.30 10.08
CA GLU A 660 7.31 -25.76 10.17
C GLU A 660 7.08 -26.26 11.61
N ASP A 661 6.05 -27.09 11.79
CA ASP A 661 5.70 -27.67 13.11
C ASP A 661 6.82 -28.54 13.69
N THR A 662 7.62 -29.20 12.85
CA THR A 662 8.77 -30.01 13.26
C THR A 662 9.85 -29.17 13.95
N VAL A 663 10.11 -27.95 13.43
CA VAL A 663 11.05 -27.01 14.01
C VAL A 663 10.49 -26.43 15.31
N ARG A 664 9.20 -26.10 15.35
CA ARG A 664 8.53 -25.60 16.56
C ARG A 664 8.61 -26.60 17.71
N GLN A 665 8.26 -27.86 17.46
CA GLN A 665 8.30 -28.94 18.46
C GLN A 665 9.70 -29.18 19.06
N ALA A 666 10.76 -28.84 18.33
CA ALA A 666 12.13 -28.97 18.82
C ALA A 666 12.67 -27.67 19.47
N LEU A 667 12.22 -26.51 19.00
CA LEU A 667 12.66 -25.19 19.46
C LEU A 667 12.13 -24.85 20.86
N GLU A 668 10.85 -25.12 21.14
CA GLU A 668 10.22 -24.76 22.43
C GLU A 668 10.87 -25.49 23.62
N PRO A 669 11.10 -26.83 23.59
CA PRO A 669 11.83 -27.53 24.65
C PRO A 669 13.29 -27.10 24.76
N MET A 670 13.91 -26.67 23.66
CA MET A 670 15.28 -26.16 23.67
C MET A 670 15.37 -24.81 24.37
N ILE A 671 14.45 -23.87 24.08
CA ILE A 671 14.36 -22.58 24.78
C ILE A 671 14.10 -22.80 26.27
N ALA A 672 13.14 -23.67 26.64
CA ALA A 672 12.89 -24.04 28.03
C ALA A 672 14.16 -24.57 28.72
N GLY A 673 14.85 -25.50 28.05
CA GLY A 673 16.10 -26.09 28.53
C GLY A 673 17.19 -25.05 28.76
N VAL A 674 17.39 -24.12 27.81
CA VAL A 674 18.35 -23.02 27.93
C VAL A 674 18.02 -22.12 29.12
N LEU A 675 16.76 -21.70 29.27
CA LEU A 675 16.34 -20.85 30.39
C LEU A 675 16.62 -21.53 31.73
N ILE A 676 16.21 -22.80 31.87
CA ILE A 676 16.39 -23.59 33.09
C ILE A 676 17.87 -23.84 33.40
N GLU A 677 18.63 -24.31 32.41
CA GLU A 677 20.05 -24.64 32.58
C GLU A 677 20.87 -23.41 32.95
N ARG A 678 20.63 -22.26 32.30
CA ARG A 678 21.32 -21.02 32.64
C ARG A 678 20.96 -20.55 34.04
N THR A 679 19.67 -20.52 34.40
CA THR A 679 19.26 -20.10 35.75
C THR A 679 19.85 -21.00 36.82
N LEU A 680 19.73 -22.33 36.69
CA LEU A 680 20.21 -23.29 37.69
C LEU A 680 21.73 -23.47 37.69
N GLY A 681 22.42 -23.16 36.59
CA GLY A 681 23.88 -23.12 36.53
C GLY A 681 24.48 -22.08 37.47
N HIS A 682 23.76 -20.99 37.75
CA HIS A 682 24.16 -19.93 38.68
C HIS A 682 23.68 -20.16 40.13
N VAL A 683 22.96 -21.25 40.40
CA VAL A 683 22.37 -21.51 41.71
C VAL A 683 23.36 -22.16 42.68
N ARG A 684 23.30 -21.69 43.94
CA ARG A 684 23.96 -22.30 45.11
C ARG A 684 22.91 -22.80 46.10
N GLU A 685 23.18 -23.94 46.74
CA GLU A 685 22.38 -24.42 47.87
C GLU A 685 22.82 -23.72 49.16
N LEU A 686 21.87 -23.18 49.90
CA LEU A 686 22.13 -22.56 51.20
C LEU A 686 22.09 -23.62 52.32
N PRO A 687 23.17 -23.76 53.13
CA PRO A 687 23.32 -24.86 54.09
C PRO A 687 22.23 -24.96 55.16
N GLN A 688 21.48 -23.88 55.40
CA GLN A 688 20.60 -23.78 56.56
C GLN A 688 19.14 -24.17 56.30
N ASN A 689 18.68 -24.32 55.04
CA ASN A 689 17.25 -24.52 54.75
C ASN A 689 16.95 -25.20 53.39
N ASP A 690 17.91 -25.85 52.73
CA ASP A 690 17.75 -26.41 51.35
C ASP A 690 17.23 -25.40 50.32
N ARG A 691 17.37 -24.10 50.59
CA ARG A 691 16.94 -23.03 49.67
C ARG A 691 18.01 -22.80 48.61
N LEU A 692 17.54 -22.56 47.39
CA LEU A 692 18.36 -22.25 46.23
C LEU A 692 18.50 -20.74 46.08
N SER A 693 19.72 -20.23 45.86
CA SER A 693 19.95 -18.81 45.62
C SER A 693 20.81 -18.53 44.40
N VAL A 694 20.54 -17.39 43.76
CA VAL A 694 21.42 -16.78 42.75
C VAL A 694 22.11 -15.56 43.35
N ASP A 695 23.38 -15.37 42.99
CA ASP A 695 24.19 -14.22 43.39
C ASP A 695 24.58 -13.39 42.15
N GLY A 696 24.62 -12.08 42.30
CA GLY A 696 25.09 -11.16 41.27
C GLY A 696 24.02 -10.74 40.26
N GLU A 697 24.25 -9.59 39.64
CA GLU A 697 23.29 -8.90 38.77
C GLU A 697 22.89 -9.74 37.54
N GLU A 698 23.84 -10.46 36.95
CA GLU A 698 23.56 -11.33 35.80
C GLU A 698 22.70 -12.55 36.16
N GLY A 699 22.94 -13.15 37.34
CA GLY A 699 22.15 -14.27 37.85
C GLY A 699 20.71 -13.86 38.18
N GLU A 700 20.53 -12.67 38.75
CA GLU A 700 19.22 -12.09 39.02
C GLU A 700 18.45 -11.79 37.73
N ARG A 701 19.10 -11.15 36.74
CA ARG A 701 18.49 -10.88 35.42
C ARG A 701 18.10 -12.16 34.69
N MET A 702 18.97 -13.18 34.69
CA MET A 702 18.66 -14.47 34.08
C MET A 702 17.50 -15.17 34.79
N ARG A 703 17.45 -15.14 36.13
CA ARG A 703 16.32 -15.67 36.91
C ARG A 703 15.02 -14.94 36.55
N ALA A 704 15.04 -13.61 36.46
CA ALA A 704 13.85 -12.82 36.12
C ALA A 704 13.32 -13.17 34.73
N LEU A 705 14.19 -13.24 33.72
CA LEU A 705 13.84 -13.64 32.36
C LEU A 705 13.27 -15.07 32.30
N ALA A 706 13.95 -16.03 32.96
CA ALA A 706 13.50 -17.42 32.98
C ALA A 706 12.17 -17.60 33.71
N THR A 707 11.92 -16.86 34.78
CA THR A 707 10.66 -16.89 35.53
C THR A 707 9.50 -16.33 34.71
N ALA A 708 9.76 -15.36 33.84
CA ALA A 708 8.74 -14.80 32.96
C ALA A 708 8.26 -15.84 31.92
N GLY A 709 9.18 -16.67 31.42
CA GLY A 709 8.89 -17.71 30.44
C GLY A 709 8.52 -19.09 30.98
N VAL A 710 9.05 -19.49 32.14
CA VAL A 710 8.80 -20.80 32.78
C VAL A 710 7.93 -20.55 34.01
N LYS A 711 6.63 -20.83 33.87
CA LYS A 711 5.61 -20.46 34.86
C LYS A 711 5.52 -21.44 36.03
N GLU A 712 5.54 -22.74 35.74
CA GLU A 712 5.41 -23.80 36.75
C GLU A 712 6.10 -25.09 36.30
N ILE A 713 6.53 -25.88 37.28
CA ILE A 713 7.08 -27.22 37.11
C ILE A 713 6.21 -28.14 37.97
N ALA A 714 5.23 -28.79 37.36
CA ALA A 714 4.16 -29.50 38.06
C ALA A 714 4.13 -30.99 37.74
N ALA A 715 3.42 -31.77 38.58
CA ALA A 715 3.10 -33.16 38.29
C ALA A 715 1.91 -33.22 37.32
N GLY A 716 2.12 -33.80 36.14
CA GLY A 716 1.10 -34.08 35.13
C GLY A 716 0.63 -35.54 35.15
N ARG A 717 -0.21 -35.91 34.18
CA ARG A 717 -0.82 -37.27 34.11
C ARG A 717 0.16 -38.39 33.77
N THR A 718 1.24 -38.10 33.05
CA THR A 718 2.23 -39.09 32.57
C THR A 718 3.64 -38.87 33.12
N GLY A 719 3.84 -37.86 33.96
CA GLY A 719 5.15 -37.43 34.45
C GLY A 719 5.12 -35.97 34.89
N ARG A 720 6.27 -35.38 35.20
CA ARG A 720 6.36 -33.93 35.44
C ARG A 720 6.34 -33.15 34.12
N VAL A 721 5.74 -31.97 34.14
CA VAL A 721 5.67 -31.05 32.99
C VAL A 721 6.24 -29.68 33.36
N VAL A 722 6.82 -29.01 32.38
CA VAL A 722 7.25 -27.62 32.43
C VAL A 722 6.23 -26.79 31.66
N SER A 723 5.56 -25.87 32.34
CA SER A 723 4.60 -24.97 31.72
C SER A 723 5.31 -23.70 31.25
N MET A 724 5.35 -23.50 29.95
CA MET A 724 5.90 -22.31 29.31
C MET A 724 4.82 -21.26 29.05
N ASN A 725 5.11 -20.02 29.42
CA ASN A 725 4.30 -18.84 29.11
C ASN A 725 5.02 -17.96 28.10
N TRP A 726 4.63 -18.06 26.82
CA TRP A 726 5.32 -17.32 25.77
C TRP A 726 5.11 -15.81 25.84
N LEU A 727 3.89 -15.38 26.16
CA LEU A 727 3.59 -13.96 26.38
C LEU A 727 4.48 -13.41 27.50
N GLY A 728 4.55 -14.11 28.63
CA GLY A 728 5.41 -13.74 29.74
C GLY A 728 6.89 -13.72 29.35
N LEU A 729 7.36 -14.68 28.56
CA LEU A 729 8.75 -14.71 28.07
C LEU A 729 9.06 -13.46 27.23
N LEU A 730 8.17 -13.08 26.31
CA LEU A 730 8.35 -11.91 25.45
C LEU A 730 8.26 -10.61 26.24
N GLU A 731 7.33 -10.49 27.20
CA GLU A 731 7.26 -9.34 28.11
C GLU A 731 8.52 -9.23 28.98
N GLY A 732 9.01 -10.34 29.50
CA GLY A 732 10.24 -10.41 30.30
C GLY A 732 11.48 -10.09 29.47
N ALA A 733 11.57 -10.58 28.23
CA ALA A 733 12.63 -10.25 27.28
C ALA A 733 12.58 -8.76 26.92
N TRP A 734 11.40 -8.22 26.67
CA TRP A 734 11.21 -6.79 26.39
C TRP A 734 11.66 -5.92 27.57
N ALA A 735 11.25 -6.26 28.80
CA ALA A 735 11.67 -5.56 30.00
C ALA A 735 13.19 -5.65 30.25
N ALA A 736 13.79 -6.83 30.02
CA ALA A 736 15.23 -7.02 30.13
C ALA A 736 15.99 -6.17 29.10
N SER A 737 15.49 -6.09 27.86
CA SER A 737 16.06 -5.26 26.80
C SER A 737 15.91 -3.75 27.11
N GLN A 738 14.75 -3.30 27.60
CA GLN A 738 14.53 -1.92 28.04
C GLN A 738 15.51 -1.45 29.14
N ALA A 739 15.82 -2.33 30.10
CA ALA A 739 16.80 -2.02 31.15
C ALA A 739 18.21 -1.72 30.59
N HIS A 740 18.49 -2.14 29.36
CA HIS A 740 19.72 -1.87 28.63
C HIS A 740 19.59 -0.76 27.58
N GLY A 741 18.45 -0.09 27.54
CA GLY A 741 18.21 1.05 26.65
C GLY A 741 18.04 0.65 25.19
N VAL A 742 17.82 -0.63 24.85
CA VAL A 742 17.63 -1.09 23.47
C VAL A 742 16.53 -2.14 23.42
N VAL A 743 15.59 -2.02 22.49
CA VAL A 743 14.59 -3.07 22.19
C VAL A 743 14.45 -3.28 20.68
N LEU A 744 14.06 -4.47 20.26
CA LEU A 744 13.70 -4.69 18.86
C LEU A 744 12.22 -4.41 18.67
N LYS A 745 11.90 -3.63 17.63
CA LYS A 745 10.52 -3.38 17.21
C LYS A 745 10.01 -4.56 16.40
N THR A 746 9.76 -5.67 17.08
CA THR A 746 8.95 -6.78 16.55
C THR A 746 7.47 -6.52 16.89
N HIS A 747 6.54 -7.36 16.43
CA HIS A 747 5.12 -7.17 16.75
C HIS A 747 4.94 -7.11 18.28
N ALA A 748 4.07 -6.22 18.78
CA ALA A 748 3.93 -6.02 20.22
C ALA A 748 3.46 -7.34 20.89
N PRO A 749 4.01 -7.72 22.07
CA PRO A 749 3.67 -8.97 22.76
C PRO A 749 2.15 -9.18 22.96
N GLN A 750 1.37 -8.09 22.99
CA GLN A 750 -0.08 -8.09 23.15
C GLN A 750 -0.85 -8.88 22.06
N GLN A 751 -0.24 -9.15 20.90
CA GLN A 751 -0.80 -10.06 19.89
C GLN A 751 -0.78 -11.54 20.32
N ALA A 752 -0.02 -11.90 21.36
CA ALA A 752 0.02 -13.23 21.94
C ALA A 752 -0.97 -13.43 23.12
N SER A 753 -1.83 -12.46 23.44
CA SER A 753 -2.74 -12.54 24.60
C SER A 753 -3.85 -13.61 24.50
N GLY A 754 -3.97 -14.26 23.33
CA GLY A 754 -4.94 -15.32 23.08
C GLY A 754 -4.47 -16.77 23.31
N TYR A 755 -3.20 -17.00 23.69
CA TYR A 755 -2.63 -18.36 23.72
C TYR A 755 -2.50 -18.95 25.12
N PRO A 756 -2.93 -20.22 25.35
CA PRO A 756 -2.72 -20.89 26.62
C PRO A 756 -1.23 -21.22 26.85
N PRO A 757 -0.79 -21.38 28.11
CA PRO A 757 0.54 -21.90 28.42
C PRO A 757 0.79 -23.25 27.75
N LEU A 758 2.01 -23.45 27.24
CA LEU A 758 2.44 -24.68 26.60
C LEU A 758 2.97 -25.66 27.66
N GLU A 759 2.41 -26.86 27.71
CA GLU A 759 2.90 -27.92 28.59
C GLU A 759 3.93 -28.81 27.88
N LEU A 760 5.18 -28.76 28.36
CA LEU A 760 6.28 -29.55 27.84
C LEU A 760 6.63 -30.70 28.80
N PRO A 761 6.67 -31.96 28.35
CA PRO A 761 7.15 -33.06 29.18
C PRO A 761 8.57 -32.79 29.71
N LEU A 762 8.79 -32.99 31.02
CA LEU A 762 10.08 -32.66 31.64
C LEU A 762 11.24 -33.48 31.06
N ASP A 763 11.00 -34.73 30.67
CA ASP A 763 11.98 -35.59 30.00
C ASP A 763 12.42 -35.03 28.64
N VAL A 764 11.50 -34.45 27.88
CA VAL A 764 11.79 -33.78 26.60
C VAL A 764 12.63 -32.52 26.84
N VAL A 765 12.28 -31.69 27.84
CA VAL A 765 13.11 -30.53 28.22
C VAL A 765 14.48 -30.96 28.71
N LEU A 766 14.57 -31.99 29.56
CA LEU A 766 15.85 -32.52 30.02
C LEU A 766 16.68 -33.10 28.87
N SER A 767 16.05 -33.62 27.81
CA SER A 767 16.77 -34.15 26.64
C SER A 767 17.58 -33.07 25.91
N THR A 768 17.18 -31.81 26.01
CA THR A 768 17.89 -30.66 25.41
C THR A 768 19.06 -30.19 26.28
N ILE A 769 19.18 -30.68 27.52
CA ILE A 769 20.25 -30.35 28.46
C ILE A 769 21.39 -31.39 28.37
N PRO A 770 22.67 -30.98 28.46
CA PRO A 770 23.81 -31.88 28.31
C PRO A 770 23.82 -32.94 29.42
N VAL A 771 24.22 -34.16 29.06
CA VAL A 771 24.20 -35.32 29.96
C VAL A 771 24.98 -35.07 31.26
N ALA A 772 26.08 -34.32 31.20
CA ALA A 772 26.90 -33.98 32.37
C ALA A 772 26.16 -33.11 33.41
N SER A 773 25.29 -32.20 32.97
CA SER A 773 24.56 -31.27 33.84
C SER A 773 23.19 -31.82 34.27
N ARG A 774 22.65 -32.79 33.52
CA ARG A 774 21.29 -33.31 33.67
C ARG A 774 20.98 -33.84 35.09
N PRO A 775 21.81 -34.68 35.74
CA PRO A 775 21.48 -35.22 37.06
C PRO A 775 21.34 -34.14 38.14
N ARG A 776 22.23 -33.14 38.11
CA ARG A 776 22.21 -32.03 39.06
C ARG A 776 20.99 -31.13 38.86
N ILE A 777 20.71 -30.75 37.61
CA ILE A 777 19.54 -29.93 37.25
C ILE A 777 18.25 -30.68 37.59
N GLN A 778 18.16 -31.95 37.25
CA GLN A 778 17.03 -32.80 37.61
C GLN A 778 16.83 -32.82 39.12
N GLY A 779 17.88 -32.97 39.93
CA GLY A 779 17.81 -32.91 41.39
C GLY A 779 17.21 -31.60 41.92
N PHE A 780 17.61 -30.45 41.36
CA PHE A 780 17.02 -29.16 41.73
C PHE A 780 15.56 -29.03 41.30
N LEU A 781 15.24 -29.44 40.08
CA LEU A 781 13.86 -29.39 39.57
C LEU A 781 12.92 -30.25 40.41
N HIS A 782 13.37 -31.39 40.96
CA HIS A 782 12.56 -32.20 41.88
C HIS A 782 12.13 -31.43 43.14
N LYS A 783 12.99 -30.53 43.64
CA LYS A 783 12.74 -29.70 44.82
C LYS A 783 11.92 -28.43 44.51
N LEU A 784 11.77 -28.05 43.23
CA LEU A 784 11.10 -26.83 42.80
C LEU A 784 9.75 -27.13 42.16
N SER A 785 8.73 -26.35 42.53
CA SER A 785 7.47 -26.24 41.79
C SER A 785 7.47 -25.03 40.84
N ASP A 786 8.42 -24.12 41.02
CA ASP A 786 8.51 -22.83 40.32
C ASP A 786 9.92 -22.23 40.46
N LEU A 787 10.44 -21.58 39.42
CA LEU A 787 11.74 -20.88 39.45
C LEU A 787 11.73 -19.66 40.39
N ARG A 788 10.56 -19.09 40.71
CA ARG A 788 10.38 -18.00 41.70
C ARG A 788 10.92 -18.35 43.08
N HIS A 789 10.93 -19.63 43.45
CA HIS A 789 11.41 -20.10 44.75
C HIS A 789 12.94 -20.03 44.91
N ILE A 790 13.67 -19.80 43.82
CA ILE A 790 15.09 -19.44 43.87
C ILE A 790 15.16 -18.01 44.43
N ILE A 791 15.90 -17.78 45.51
CA ILE A 791 15.99 -16.45 46.14
C ILE A 791 17.19 -15.65 45.61
N VAL A 792 17.11 -14.33 45.67
CA VAL A 792 18.23 -13.43 45.34
C VAL A 792 18.89 -13.00 46.64
N VAL A 793 20.20 -13.23 46.78
CA VAL A 793 20.96 -12.79 47.95
C VAL A 793 21.57 -11.43 47.67
N ALA A 794 21.04 -10.38 48.30
CA ALA A 794 21.63 -9.05 48.23
C ALA A 794 23.02 -9.04 48.89
N ARG A 795 24.03 -8.49 48.21
CA ARG A 795 25.36 -8.29 48.82
C ARG A 795 25.21 -7.42 50.07
N ARG A 796 25.54 -7.94 51.26
CA ARG A 796 25.95 -7.09 52.38
C ARG A 796 27.31 -6.51 52.03
N ASN A 797 27.38 -5.20 51.80
CA ASN A 797 28.65 -4.48 51.69
C ASN A 797 29.50 -4.79 52.94
N PRO A 798 30.73 -5.32 52.81
CA PRO A 798 31.61 -5.49 53.95
C PRO A 798 32.10 -4.11 54.39
N ARG A 799 31.57 -3.63 55.52
CA ARG A 799 32.10 -2.57 56.41
C ARG A 799 32.98 -1.51 55.74
N THR A 800 32.40 -0.34 55.47
CA THR A 800 33.06 0.93 55.80
C THR A 800 33.32 0.93 57.31
N ILE A 801 34.57 0.67 57.70
CA ILE A 801 35.06 1.02 59.02
C ILE A 801 35.16 2.55 59.03
N ALA A 802 34.14 3.21 59.55
CA ALA A 802 34.20 4.63 59.85
C ALA A 802 35.07 4.82 61.10
N ALA A 803 36.31 5.26 60.87
CA ALA A 803 37.07 5.99 61.88
C ALA A 803 36.39 7.34 62.11
N ASP A 804 35.88 7.55 63.33
CA ASP A 804 35.92 8.80 64.10
C ASP A 804 34.68 8.93 64.99
N ARG A 805 34.92 8.78 66.31
CA ARG A 805 34.34 9.65 67.34
C ARG A 805 35.26 9.60 68.56
N PRO A 806 35.89 10.73 68.95
CA PRO A 806 36.49 10.82 70.26
C PRO A 806 35.41 11.06 71.31
N ILE A 807 35.66 10.44 72.45
CA ILE A 807 34.92 10.48 73.71
C ILE A 807 34.78 11.92 74.22
N ARG A 808 33.57 12.30 74.65
CA ARG A 808 33.37 13.25 75.77
C ARG A 808 32.04 13.01 76.48
N ARG A 809 32.11 12.66 77.77
CA ARG A 809 31.45 13.30 78.93
C ARG A 809 32.18 12.86 80.21
N PRO A 810 32.14 13.62 81.32
CA PRO A 810 31.70 15.01 81.49
C PRO A 810 32.83 16.02 81.26
#